data_AF-A0A3B9MR68-F1
#
_entry.id   AF-A0A3B9MR68-F1
#
_cell.length_a   1.000
_cell.length_b   1.000
_cell.length_c   1.000
_cell.angle_alpha   90.00
_cell.angle_beta   90.00
_cell.angle_gamma   90.00
#
_symmetry.space_group_name_H-M   'P 1'
#
loop_
_entity.id
_entity.type
_entity.pdbx_description
1 polymer ?
#
loop_
_entity_poly.entity_id
_entity_poly.type
_entity_poly.pdbx_seq_one_letter_code
_entity_poly.pdbx_strand_id
1 'polypeptide(L)'
;MTVERSGHTATLLADGRVLIVGGENSGGLISQSEIFDPTAGTFSVGGNLNSPRADHSATKLADGRVLIAGGRSDTGSLNTTEVFDPTTGAFASGPAMSVARAGHSATLFADGRVFIAGGDENGSAEIFDPSTSTFSAVAANMNTARSLHSSALLADGRVLLVGGSAPDGSPVQSGEISNVADSSFSAVGNQTEDPHVRATLRVLPDGKVQIIGGTDHEDMEIYDPATNSFGAHAHVYPTGDDHPELVQQILDSPTRAALFRLGSSSTLLNRTGQTITELAGSNQALVTGGVDNTGAFLSSASVLISSAATVTSDKLDYAPGTPVLVSGTGWQPNESVTVTLHEDPHITTENPHTFTVQADGNGNFTFQEYAPEDADVGVSYIVAAVGQSSNLTAQTSFHDAPTVTPATGGSAISADTAATGGTGVFTSLTGPIITESATADVGTGTIIINVPSGFEFDTGGTAPNVNITRLSGTGAPTKNTAGSITSVTSASVTFTVTTASNTGVFCSLTWQYLRVRPTAGTPLATGNITKTGTSTIAGVTGTTNFGTLTEVPGSVNKLVVTLPGQTFTAGSGNAGTATNQTAGISFNIPKITATDKFLNVVTTYGGAKTISYTGPGSNPGFVPSYTTAVTFASGVSTTTLATTLTKAETTTITAGDGAITGPASSSVTVNVGSLSSFVVTNTSDGPIGTQLAGTAFNIKVRAIDAGGNTDTSFNANGFKVVISSTGTLSSGGGTTPAFTNGVLSPYSITFSTSGTYPGSFTITAETNPNGPEVGTSNSFTVNAPACTNPTVTTQPTNQTVTYGAASASFTAAASGNPTPTVQWQVSIGGGGFTNLTNVAPYSGVTTGTLVITSPTVSLSTNQYRAVFTNTCGGTQTATSNAATLTVNAKTVTGSFTADNKVYDGNNTATILTRTITPADIVGSDVVTLNGGTATFSDKNVANNKTVTGTGFTLGGANAGNYQLGTVATTTGNITAKNLTISGAVA
;
A
#
# COMPACT_ATOMS: atom_id res chain seq x y z
N MET A 1 -24.93 -45.42 -9.31
CA MET A 1 -23.69 -45.03 -10.01
C MET A 1 -23.34 -46.09 -11.02
N THR A 2 -22.54 -45.77 -12.04
CA THR A 2 -22.22 -46.67 -13.16
C THR A 2 -21.01 -47.56 -12.88
N VAL A 3 -20.21 -47.22 -11.87
CA VAL A 3 -19.01 -47.96 -11.47
C VAL A 3 -19.05 -48.27 -9.97
N GLU A 4 -18.83 -49.53 -9.62
CA GLU A 4 -18.61 -49.96 -8.25
C GLU A 4 -17.27 -49.47 -7.73
N ARG A 5 -17.21 -48.95 -6.49
CA ARG A 5 -15.98 -48.39 -5.93
C ARG A 5 -15.99 -48.28 -4.41
N SER A 6 -14.82 -48.33 -3.79
CA SER A 6 -14.59 -47.91 -2.40
C SER A 6 -13.32 -47.05 -2.30
N GLY A 7 -13.16 -46.34 -1.17
CA GLY A 7 -12.00 -45.44 -0.99
C GLY A 7 -12.00 -44.24 -1.95
N HIS A 8 -13.14 -43.96 -2.58
CA HIS A 8 -13.38 -42.77 -3.38
C HIS A 8 -13.76 -41.58 -2.49
N THR A 9 -13.84 -40.40 -3.08
CA THR A 9 -14.42 -39.22 -2.42
C THR A 9 -15.71 -38.81 -3.11
N ALA A 10 -16.61 -38.18 -2.36
CA ALA A 10 -17.82 -37.55 -2.88
C ALA A 10 -17.94 -36.11 -2.34
N THR A 11 -17.81 -35.12 -3.22
CA THR A 11 -17.70 -33.70 -2.87
C THR A 11 -18.86 -32.90 -3.41
N LEU A 12 -19.58 -32.20 -2.54
CA LEU A 12 -20.66 -31.28 -2.91
C LEU A 12 -20.11 -30.05 -3.63
N LEU A 13 -20.50 -29.84 -4.88
CA LEU A 13 -20.13 -28.71 -5.73
C LEU A 13 -20.93 -27.45 -5.38
N ALA A 14 -20.50 -26.29 -5.88
CA ALA A 14 -21.16 -25.01 -5.61
C ALA A 14 -22.57 -24.91 -6.21
N ASP A 15 -22.86 -25.70 -7.25
CA ASP A 15 -24.17 -25.75 -7.92
C ASP A 15 -25.12 -26.81 -7.35
N GLY A 16 -24.72 -27.47 -6.25
CA GLY A 16 -25.53 -28.48 -5.57
C GLY A 16 -25.35 -29.91 -6.12
N ARG A 17 -24.63 -30.11 -7.22
CA ARG A 17 -24.27 -31.46 -7.71
C ARG A 17 -23.17 -32.09 -6.85
N VAL A 18 -22.98 -33.40 -6.95
CA VAL A 18 -21.93 -34.12 -6.21
C VAL A 18 -20.92 -34.74 -7.17
N LEU A 19 -19.64 -34.39 -7.01
CA LEU A 19 -18.52 -35.03 -7.70
C LEU A 19 -18.10 -36.29 -6.96
N ILE A 20 -18.13 -37.44 -7.63
CA ILE A 20 -17.65 -38.72 -7.12
C ILE A 20 -16.41 -39.09 -7.90
N VAL A 21 -15.26 -39.25 -7.24
CA VAL A 21 -13.97 -39.38 -7.95
C VAL A 21 -13.06 -40.43 -7.34
N GLY A 22 -12.37 -41.15 -8.23
CA GLY A 22 -11.38 -42.17 -7.90
C GLY A 22 -11.97 -43.38 -7.17
N GLY A 23 -11.15 -43.97 -6.30
CA GLY A 23 -11.44 -45.20 -5.56
C GLY A 23 -10.80 -46.42 -6.21
N GLU A 24 -11.22 -47.58 -5.74
CA GLU A 24 -10.80 -48.88 -6.27
C GLU A 24 -11.98 -49.84 -6.43
N ASN A 25 -11.83 -50.84 -7.29
CA ASN A 25 -12.74 -51.97 -7.43
C ASN A 25 -11.98 -53.28 -7.64
N SER A 26 -12.72 -54.35 -7.99
CA SER A 26 -12.15 -55.66 -8.30
C SER A 26 -11.12 -55.64 -9.47
N GLY A 27 -11.14 -54.60 -10.31
CA GLY A 27 -10.21 -54.39 -11.41
C GLY A 27 -8.99 -53.51 -11.07
N GLY A 28 -8.90 -52.98 -9.84
CA GLY A 28 -7.82 -52.10 -9.38
C GLY A 28 -8.26 -50.65 -9.15
N LEU A 29 -7.31 -49.72 -9.18
CA LEU A 29 -7.56 -48.30 -8.94
C LEU A 29 -8.28 -47.63 -10.12
N ILE A 30 -9.17 -46.70 -9.78
CA ILE A 30 -10.07 -46.04 -10.73
C ILE A 30 -9.63 -44.58 -10.91
N SER A 31 -9.59 -44.11 -12.16
CA SER A 31 -9.42 -42.68 -12.50
C SER A 31 -10.75 -41.99 -12.82
N GLN A 32 -11.80 -42.76 -13.11
CA GLN A 32 -13.09 -42.24 -13.52
C GLN A 32 -13.78 -41.42 -12.42
N SER A 33 -14.38 -40.31 -12.82
CA SER A 33 -15.34 -39.56 -12.00
C SER A 33 -16.76 -39.65 -12.54
N GLU A 34 -17.72 -39.45 -11.66
CA GLU A 34 -19.14 -39.34 -11.97
C GLU A 34 -19.71 -38.09 -11.27
N ILE A 35 -20.69 -37.44 -11.90
CA ILE A 35 -21.44 -36.33 -11.31
C ILE A 35 -22.85 -36.81 -11.01
N PHE A 36 -23.29 -36.64 -9.77
CA PHE A 36 -24.69 -36.86 -9.37
C PHE A 36 -25.44 -35.53 -9.36
N ASP A 37 -26.55 -35.47 -10.10
CA ASP A 37 -27.51 -34.37 -10.05
C ASP A 37 -28.67 -34.77 -9.11
N PRO A 38 -28.79 -34.14 -7.93
CA PRO A 38 -29.85 -34.46 -6.99
C PRO A 38 -31.25 -34.04 -7.45
N THR A 39 -31.35 -33.05 -8.34
CA THR A 39 -32.64 -32.57 -8.87
C THR A 39 -33.20 -33.57 -9.88
N ALA A 40 -32.33 -34.10 -10.74
CA ALA A 40 -32.70 -35.09 -11.74
C ALA A 40 -32.69 -36.53 -11.20
N GLY A 41 -31.98 -36.79 -10.09
CA GLY A 41 -31.76 -38.13 -9.55
C GLY A 41 -30.88 -39.00 -10.46
N THR A 42 -30.04 -38.39 -11.29
CA THR A 42 -29.27 -39.08 -12.34
C THR A 42 -27.76 -38.91 -12.17
N PHE A 43 -27.02 -39.92 -12.61
CA PHE A 43 -25.56 -39.87 -12.73
C PHE A 43 -25.17 -39.54 -14.17
N SER A 44 -24.15 -38.70 -14.34
CA SER A 44 -23.47 -38.47 -15.62
C SER A 44 -21.98 -38.74 -15.49
N VAL A 45 -21.35 -39.15 -16.59
CA VAL A 45 -19.89 -39.30 -16.65
C VAL A 45 -19.21 -37.94 -16.45
N GLY A 46 -18.23 -37.87 -15.55
CA GLY A 46 -17.38 -36.69 -15.38
C GLY A 46 -16.07 -36.82 -16.17
N GLY A 47 -15.10 -35.96 -15.87
CA GLY A 47 -13.72 -36.14 -16.35
C GLY A 47 -13.02 -37.35 -15.71
N ASN A 48 -11.78 -37.61 -16.10
CA ASN A 48 -10.94 -38.61 -15.44
C ASN A 48 -9.77 -37.93 -14.76
N LEU A 49 -9.38 -38.45 -13.60
CA LEU A 49 -8.09 -38.18 -13.00
C LEU A 49 -6.97 -38.57 -13.97
N ASN A 50 -5.89 -37.80 -13.96
CA ASN A 50 -4.66 -38.09 -14.68
C ASN A 50 -3.96 -39.33 -14.11
N SER A 51 -4.06 -39.54 -12.80
CA SER A 51 -3.56 -40.73 -12.11
C SER A 51 -4.69 -41.39 -11.30
N PRO A 52 -5.02 -42.67 -11.56
CA PRO A 52 -5.99 -43.41 -10.75
C PRO A 52 -5.51 -43.49 -9.30
N ARG A 53 -6.42 -43.28 -8.34
CA ARG A 53 -6.07 -43.21 -6.92
C ARG A 53 -7.27 -43.53 -6.01
N ALA A 54 -6.98 -44.13 -4.86
CA ALA A 54 -7.91 -44.35 -3.76
C ALA A 54 -7.37 -43.70 -2.47
N ASP A 55 -8.23 -43.53 -1.46
CA ASP A 55 -7.89 -42.97 -0.14
C ASP A 55 -7.23 -41.57 -0.21
N HIS A 56 -7.60 -40.81 -1.23
CA HIS A 56 -7.24 -39.41 -1.40
C HIS A 56 -8.25 -38.51 -0.67
N SER A 57 -7.89 -37.25 -0.44
CA SER A 57 -8.85 -36.23 0.00
C SER A 57 -9.36 -35.41 -1.18
N ALA A 58 -10.58 -34.88 -1.06
CA ALA A 58 -11.18 -33.99 -2.06
C ALA A 58 -11.86 -32.80 -1.37
N THR A 59 -11.26 -31.63 -1.51
CA THR A 59 -11.67 -30.41 -0.80
C THR A 59 -12.19 -29.38 -1.79
N LYS A 60 -13.45 -28.95 -1.64
CA LYS A 60 -13.99 -27.81 -2.39
C LYS A 60 -13.31 -26.53 -1.91
N LEU A 61 -12.70 -25.80 -2.84
CA LEU A 61 -12.03 -24.53 -2.61
C LEU A 61 -13.04 -23.37 -2.64
N ALA A 62 -12.63 -22.22 -2.10
CA ALA A 62 -13.47 -21.02 -2.04
C ALA A 62 -13.90 -20.50 -3.42
N ASP A 63 -13.13 -20.79 -4.48
CA ASP A 63 -13.46 -20.44 -5.86
C ASP A 63 -14.38 -21.45 -6.57
N GLY A 64 -14.82 -22.50 -5.86
CA GLY A 64 -15.72 -23.53 -6.37
C GLY A 64 -15.03 -24.73 -7.03
N ARG A 65 -13.72 -24.69 -7.29
CA ARG A 65 -12.95 -25.85 -7.77
C ARG A 65 -12.78 -26.89 -6.66
N VAL A 66 -12.36 -28.11 -7.02
CA VAL A 66 -12.09 -29.17 -6.03
C VAL A 66 -10.63 -29.61 -6.12
N LEU A 67 -9.90 -29.50 -5.02
CA LEU A 67 -8.55 -30.03 -4.88
C LEU A 67 -8.61 -31.51 -4.49
N ILE A 68 -8.03 -32.36 -5.33
CA ILE A 68 -7.85 -33.79 -5.10
C ILE A 68 -6.39 -33.98 -4.68
N ALA A 69 -6.14 -34.35 -3.42
CA ALA A 69 -4.78 -34.45 -2.88
C ALA A 69 -4.42 -35.88 -2.47
N GLY A 70 -3.20 -36.29 -2.82
CA GLY A 70 -2.59 -37.55 -2.39
C GLY A 70 -3.38 -38.80 -2.79
N GLY A 71 -3.49 -39.74 -1.85
CA GLY A 71 -4.04 -41.07 -2.09
C GLY A 71 -2.97 -42.07 -2.47
N ARG A 72 -3.38 -43.32 -2.73
CA ARG A 72 -2.47 -44.40 -3.15
C ARG A 72 -2.65 -44.78 -4.61
N SER A 73 -1.54 -45.18 -5.21
CA SER A 73 -1.39 -45.80 -6.53
C SER A 73 -0.95 -47.27 -6.39
N ASP A 74 -0.86 -47.99 -7.51
CA ASP A 74 -0.32 -49.35 -7.54
C ASP A 74 1.15 -49.42 -7.07
N THR A 75 1.86 -48.29 -7.08
CA THR A 75 3.27 -48.19 -6.67
C THR A 75 3.48 -47.55 -5.29
N GLY A 76 2.40 -47.24 -4.56
CA GLY A 76 2.45 -46.62 -3.23
C GLY A 76 1.74 -45.26 -3.14
N SER A 77 1.93 -44.56 -2.02
CA SER A 77 1.33 -43.24 -1.77
C SER A 77 1.77 -42.18 -2.79
N LEU A 78 0.88 -41.24 -3.08
CA LEU A 78 1.09 -40.15 -4.03
C LEU A 78 1.28 -38.83 -3.29
N ASN A 79 2.19 -37.99 -3.79
CA ASN A 79 2.28 -36.57 -3.41
C ASN A 79 1.64 -35.65 -4.45
N THR A 80 1.13 -36.20 -5.55
CA THR A 80 0.51 -35.42 -6.63
C THR A 80 -0.88 -34.94 -6.23
N THR A 81 -1.25 -33.78 -6.74
CA THR A 81 -2.60 -33.25 -6.62
C THR A 81 -3.20 -32.99 -8.00
N GLU A 82 -4.52 -32.97 -8.06
CA GLU A 82 -5.28 -32.61 -9.24
C GLU A 82 -6.39 -31.63 -8.85
N VAL A 83 -6.76 -30.74 -9.77
CA VAL A 83 -7.82 -29.76 -9.55
C VAL A 83 -8.93 -30.03 -10.55
N PHE A 84 -10.13 -30.30 -10.03
CA PHE A 84 -11.35 -30.40 -10.83
C PHE A 84 -12.00 -29.04 -10.99
N ASP A 85 -12.27 -28.65 -12.22
CA ASP A 85 -13.05 -27.48 -12.57
C ASP A 85 -14.49 -27.89 -12.92
N PRO A 86 -15.49 -27.56 -12.07
CA PRO A 86 -16.88 -27.95 -12.30
C PRO A 86 -17.54 -27.28 -13.52
N THR A 87 -16.96 -26.19 -14.03
CA THR A 87 -17.51 -25.47 -15.19
C THR A 87 -17.17 -26.16 -16.50
N THR A 88 -15.97 -26.75 -16.58
CA THR A 88 -15.47 -27.47 -17.76
C THR A 88 -15.61 -28.99 -17.62
N GLY A 89 -15.76 -29.49 -16.39
CA GLY A 89 -15.75 -30.92 -16.07
C GLY A 89 -14.36 -31.56 -16.18
N ALA A 90 -13.30 -30.74 -16.28
CA ALA A 90 -11.94 -31.20 -16.55
C ALA A 90 -11.10 -31.30 -15.26
N PHE A 91 -10.14 -32.22 -15.27
CA PHE A 91 -9.08 -32.33 -14.26
C PHE A 91 -7.77 -31.76 -14.80
N ALA A 92 -7.11 -30.93 -14.01
CA ALA A 92 -5.77 -30.42 -14.29
C ALA A 92 -4.80 -30.83 -13.20
N SER A 93 -3.52 -31.02 -13.54
CA SER A 93 -2.48 -31.24 -12.52
C SER A 93 -2.37 -30.03 -11.60
N GLY A 94 -2.40 -30.26 -10.29
CA GLY A 94 -2.12 -29.26 -9.27
C GLY A 94 -0.66 -29.27 -8.83
N PRO A 95 -0.29 -28.39 -7.88
CA PRO A 95 1.03 -28.41 -7.25
C PRO A 95 1.22 -29.68 -6.40
N ALA A 96 2.43 -30.22 -6.39
CA ALA A 96 2.73 -31.42 -5.58
C ALA A 96 2.92 -31.05 -4.09
N MET A 97 2.45 -31.95 -3.22
CA MET A 97 2.83 -31.95 -1.80
C MET A 97 4.30 -32.33 -1.64
N SER A 98 4.92 -31.89 -0.55
CA SER A 98 6.29 -32.25 -0.22
C SER A 98 6.43 -33.70 0.24
N VAL A 99 5.36 -34.29 0.79
CA VAL A 99 5.31 -35.68 1.24
C VAL A 99 4.18 -36.44 0.53
N ALA A 100 4.44 -37.70 0.17
CA ALA A 100 3.42 -38.59 -0.40
C ALA A 100 2.54 -39.18 0.72
N ARG A 101 1.22 -39.11 0.56
CA ARG A 101 0.27 -39.39 1.65
C ARG A 101 -0.95 -40.15 1.16
N ALA A 102 -1.42 -41.15 1.90
CA ALA A 102 -2.69 -41.85 1.64
C ALA A 102 -3.49 -42.02 2.93
N GLY A 103 -4.82 -41.90 2.86
CA GLY A 103 -5.68 -41.90 4.05
C GLY A 103 -5.43 -40.70 4.99
N HIS A 104 -4.91 -39.59 4.47
CA HIS A 104 -4.78 -38.35 5.23
C HIS A 104 -6.13 -37.65 5.34
N SER A 105 -6.25 -36.71 6.28
CA SER A 105 -7.40 -35.82 6.37
C SER A 105 -7.08 -34.47 5.70
N ALA A 106 -8.13 -33.77 5.27
CA ALA A 106 -8.02 -32.42 4.71
C ALA A 106 -9.12 -31.53 5.28
N THR A 107 -8.72 -30.43 5.94
CA THR A 107 -9.61 -29.49 6.61
C THR A 107 -9.52 -28.12 5.95
N LEU A 108 -10.64 -27.59 5.44
CA LEU A 108 -10.71 -26.24 4.88
C LEU A 108 -10.83 -25.21 6.02
N PHE A 109 -9.95 -24.21 6.03
CA PHE A 109 -10.04 -23.07 6.94
C PHE A 109 -10.97 -21.98 6.43
N ALA A 110 -11.43 -21.13 7.34
CA ALA A 110 -12.28 -19.97 7.03
C ALA A 110 -11.60 -18.95 6.10
N ASP A 111 -10.27 -18.91 6.07
CA ASP A 111 -9.49 -18.06 5.16
C ASP A 111 -9.25 -18.68 3.77
N GLY A 112 -9.79 -19.88 3.52
CA GLY A 112 -9.72 -20.59 2.25
C GLY A 112 -8.51 -21.52 2.10
N ARG A 113 -7.56 -21.54 3.03
CA ARG A 113 -6.44 -22.49 3.00
C ARG A 113 -6.89 -23.90 3.40
N VAL A 114 -6.18 -24.93 2.94
CA VAL A 114 -6.51 -26.33 3.25
C VAL A 114 -5.37 -26.94 4.05
N PHE A 115 -5.67 -27.39 5.27
CA PHE A 115 -4.74 -28.13 6.11
C PHE A 115 -4.85 -29.62 5.81
N ILE A 116 -3.73 -30.25 5.43
CA ILE A 116 -3.63 -31.67 5.08
C ILE A 116 -2.68 -32.33 6.07
N ALA A 117 -3.12 -33.38 6.75
CA ALA A 117 -2.36 -33.99 7.83
C ALA A 117 -2.40 -35.52 7.83
N GLY A 118 -1.29 -36.13 8.21
CA GLY A 118 -1.12 -37.58 8.31
C GLY A 118 -1.03 -38.29 6.96
N GLY A 119 -1.29 -39.59 7.00
CA GLY A 119 -1.20 -40.47 5.83
C GLY A 119 0.22 -40.79 5.35
N ASP A 120 1.24 -40.42 6.15
CA ASP A 120 2.66 -40.71 5.94
C ASP A 120 3.29 -41.28 7.22
N GLU A 121 4.48 -41.87 7.10
CA GLU A 121 5.18 -42.55 8.20
C GLU A 121 5.53 -41.64 9.38
N ASN A 122 5.71 -40.34 9.16
CA ASN A 122 6.13 -39.38 10.18
C ASN A 122 4.94 -38.61 10.78
N GLY A 123 3.73 -38.76 10.24
CA GLY A 123 2.58 -37.96 10.66
C GLY A 123 2.77 -36.47 10.39
N SER A 124 3.39 -36.12 9.27
CA SER A 124 3.63 -34.72 8.92
C SER A 124 2.33 -34.00 8.52
N ALA A 125 2.36 -32.68 8.40
CA ALA A 125 1.23 -31.90 7.88
C ALA A 125 1.68 -30.75 6.98
N GLU A 126 0.81 -30.33 6.07
CA GLU A 126 1.06 -29.28 5.09
C GLU A 126 -0.19 -28.41 4.91
N ILE A 127 0.02 -27.17 4.49
CA ILE A 127 -1.05 -26.21 4.21
C ILE A 127 -0.98 -25.86 2.74
N PHE A 128 -2.09 -26.10 2.02
CA PHE A 128 -2.28 -25.60 0.68
C PHE A 128 -2.87 -24.18 0.73
N ASP A 129 -2.18 -23.24 0.10
CA ASP A 129 -2.69 -21.90 -0.17
C ASP A 129 -3.18 -21.79 -1.62
N PRO A 130 -4.50 -21.70 -1.87
CA PRO A 130 -5.04 -21.60 -3.23
C PRO A 130 -4.64 -20.31 -3.95
N SER A 131 -4.37 -19.21 -3.22
CA SER A 131 -4.07 -17.90 -3.81
C SER A 131 -2.70 -17.87 -4.49
N THR A 132 -1.75 -18.62 -3.94
CA THR A 132 -0.41 -18.80 -4.49
C THR A 132 -0.26 -20.14 -5.21
N SER A 133 -1.20 -21.07 -5.04
CA SER A 133 -1.12 -22.45 -5.52
C SER A 133 0.15 -23.16 -5.03
N THR A 134 0.43 -23.04 -3.73
CA THR A 134 1.63 -23.63 -3.10
C THR A 134 1.29 -24.39 -1.83
N PHE A 135 2.08 -25.44 -1.55
CA PHE A 135 2.10 -26.12 -0.26
C PHE A 135 3.20 -25.55 0.64
N SER A 136 2.89 -25.36 1.92
CA SER A 136 3.86 -25.07 2.98
C SER A 136 3.82 -26.15 4.05
N ALA A 137 4.99 -26.62 4.47
CA ALA A 137 5.09 -27.59 5.55
C ALA A 137 4.73 -26.96 6.90
N VAL A 138 3.99 -27.70 7.72
CA VAL A 138 3.83 -27.40 9.14
C VAL A 138 5.07 -27.93 9.85
N ALA A 139 5.70 -27.08 10.68
CA ALA A 139 7.02 -27.39 11.24
C ALA A 139 7.02 -28.57 12.22
N ALA A 140 5.93 -28.75 12.98
CA ALA A 140 5.74 -29.92 13.83
C ALA A 140 5.02 -31.05 13.09
N ASN A 141 5.32 -32.28 13.51
CA ASN A 141 4.57 -33.46 13.12
C ASN A 141 3.53 -33.79 14.20
N MET A 142 2.58 -34.63 13.81
CA MET A 142 1.61 -35.25 14.70
C MET A 142 2.32 -36.04 15.81
N ASN A 143 1.71 -36.05 16.99
CA ASN A 143 2.19 -36.82 18.14
C ASN A 143 2.14 -38.33 17.86
N THR A 144 1.16 -38.76 17.06
CA THR A 144 1.07 -40.13 16.56
C THR A 144 0.81 -40.09 15.06
N ALA A 145 1.77 -40.60 14.29
CA ALA A 145 1.58 -40.81 12.86
C ALA A 145 0.38 -41.72 12.63
N ARG A 146 -0.53 -41.30 11.76
CA ARG A 146 -1.80 -41.98 11.53
C ARG A 146 -2.31 -41.76 10.10
N SER A 147 -3.04 -42.75 9.59
CA SER A 147 -3.83 -42.71 8.35
C SER A 147 -5.27 -43.13 8.66
N LEU A 148 -6.20 -42.90 7.75
CA LEU A 148 -7.63 -43.21 7.91
C LEU A 148 -8.27 -42.61 9.18
N HIS A 149 -7.67 -41.54 9.70
CA HIS A 149 -8.19 -40.75 10.81
C HIS A 149 -9.16 -39.70 10.26
N SER A 150 -9.91 -39.09 11.16
CA SER A 150 -10.84 -38.02 10.80
C SER A 150 -10.44 -36.71 11.43
N SER A 151 -10.80 -35.60 10.78
CA SER A 151 -10.50 -34.26 11.26
C SER A 151 -11.74 -33.38 11.30
N ALA A 152 -11.75 -32.45 12.25
CA ALA A 152 -12.79 -31.43 12.39
C ALA A 152 -12.16 -30.07 12.69
N LEU A 153 -12.66 -29.03 12.02
CA LEU A 153 -12.32 -27.64 12.35
C LEU A 153 -13.10 -27.22 13.58
N LEU A 154 -12.40 -26.83 14.64
CA LEU A 154 -12.99 -26.29 15.86
C LEU A 154 -13.35 -24.81 15.68
N ALA A 155 -14.29 -24.33 16.50
CA ALA A 155 -14.79 -22.95 16.43
C ALA A 155 -13.69 -21.89 16.67
N ASP A 156 -12.62 -22.26 17.38
CA ASP A 156 -11.46 -21.40 17.64
C ASP A 156 -10.38 -21.45 16.54
N GLY A 157 -10.62 -22.19 15.46
CA GLY A 157 -9.73 -22.32 14.31
C GLY A 157 -8.68 -23.42 14.42
N ARG A 158 -8.61 -24.16 15.53
CA ARG A 158 -7.77 -25.36 15.65
C ARG A 158 -8.39 -26.55 14.92
N VAL A 159 -7.59 -27.57 14.64
CA VAL A 159 -8.06 -28.81 13.99
C VAL A 159 -7.93 -29.97 14.96
N LEU A 160 -9.04 -30.63 15.28
CA LEU A 160 -9.04 -31.91 15.99
C LEU A 160 -8.76 -33.03 14.98
N LEU A 161 -7.85 -33.95 15.33
CA LEU A 161 -7.57 -35.19 14.61
C LEU A 161 -7.84 -36.37 15.55
N VAL A 162 -8.70 -37.30 15.14
CA VAL A 162 -9.13 -38.42 15.99
C VAL A 162 -8.91 -39.74 15.28
N GLY A 163 -8.35 -40.71 16.01
CA GLY A 163 -8.37 -42.11 15.62
C GLY A 163 -7.46 -42.47 14.45
N GLY A 164 -7.88 -43.41 13.61
CA GLY A 164 -7.15 -43.91 12.45
C GLY A 164 -6.22 -45.09 12.77
N SER A 165 -5.32 -45.38 11.85
CA SER A 165 -4.36 -46.48 11.92
C SER A 165 -2.93 -45.95 11.89
N ALA A 166 -2.09 -46.42 12.80
CA ALA A 166 -0.66 -46.14 12.84
C ALA A 166 0.06 -46.78 11.64
N PRO A 167 1.34 -46.42 11.35
CA PRO A 167 2.08 -46.98 10.20
C PRO A 167 2.24 -48.50 10.21
N ASP A 168 2.17 -49.15 11.38
CA ASP A 168 2.20 -50.61 11.53
C ASP A 168 0.83 -51.28 11.32
N GLY A 169 -0.22 -50.49 11.03
CA GLY A 169 -1.59 -50.94 10.83
C GLY A 169 -2.41 -51.08 12.11
N SER A 170 -1.82 -50.86 13.30
CA SER A 170 -2.56 -50.89 14.55
C SER A 170 -3.52 -49.69 14.66
N PRO A 171 -4.71 -49.86 15.25
CA PRO A 171 -5.63 -48.75 15.44
C PRO A 171 -5.12 -47.77 16.51
N VAL A 172 -5.46 -46.50 16.36
CA VAL A 172 -5.06 -45.41 17.26
C VAL A 172 -6.28 -44.94 18.06
N GLN A 173 -6.17 -44.91 19.39
CA GLN A 173 -7.21 -44.43 20.31
C GLN A 173 -6.98 -42.96 20.75
N SER A 174 -5.89 -42.34 20.29
CA SER A 174 -5.57 -40.97 20.69
C SER A 174 -6.23 -39.93 19.81
N GLY A 175 -6.52 -38.78 20.41
CA GLY A 175 -6.78 -37.53 19.72
C GLY A 175 -5.59 -36.59 19.81
N GLU A 176 -5.48 -35.69 18.85
CA GLU A 176 -4.57 -34.57 18.92
C GLU A 176 -5.16 -33.31 18.27
N ILE A 177 -4.73 -32.16 18.76
CA ILE A 177 -5.14 -30.84 18.31
C ILE A 177 -3.99 -30.20 17.58
N SER A 178 -4.21 -29.81 16.32
CA SER A 178 -3.30 -28.96 15.58
C SER A 178 -3.67 -27.49 15.77
N ASN A 179 -2.69 -26.69 16.22
CA ASN A 179 -2.77 -25.25 16.14
C ASN A 179 -1.88 -24.77 14.99
N VAL A 180 -2.51 -24.42 13.87
CA VAL A 180 -1.78 -23.99 12.68
C VAL A 180 -1.12 -22.61 12.86
N ALA A 181 -1.62 -21.76 13.77
CA ALA A 181 -1.07 -20.43 13.98
C ALA A 181 0.36 -20.45 14.53
N ASP A 182 0.71 -21.45 15.35
CA ASP A 182 2.04 -21.65 15.92
C ASP A 182 2.73 -22.95 15.43
N SER A 183 2.10 -23.66 14.49
CA SER A 183 2.60 -24.92 13.93
C SER A 183 2.83 -26.01 14.98
N SER A 184 1.93 -26.16 15.94
CA SER A 184 2.04 -27.16 17.01
C SER A 184 0.97 -28.25 16.94
N PHE A 185 1.29 -29.41 17.54
CA PHE A 185 0.35 -30.49 17.83
C PHE A 185 0.37 -30.80 19.32
N SER A 186 -0.79 -30.78 19.98
CA SER A 186 -0.93 -31.18 21.39
C SER A 186 -1.87 -32.37 21.52
N ALA A 187 -1.58 -33.30 22.43
CA ALA A 187 -2.48 -34.41 22.70
C ALA A 187 -3.82 -33.93 23.30
N VAL A 188 -4.90 -34.63 22.98
CA VAL A 188 -6.12 -34.58 23.80
C VAL A 188 -5.80 -35.17 25.19
N GLY A 189 -6.44 -34.65 26.24
CA GLY A 189 -6.09 -34.93 27.63
C GLY A 189 -6.25 -36.39 28.07
N ASN A 190 -7.01 -37.17 27.31
CA ASN A 190 -7.23 -38.60 27.47
C ASN A 190 -7.37 -39.30 26.10
N GLN A 191 -7.49 -40.62 26.15
CA GLN A 191 -7.76 -41.47 24.98
C GLN A 191 -9.26 -41.62 24.78
N THR A 192 -9.67 -41.96 23.56
CA THR A 192 -11.00 -42.53 23.33
C THR A 192 -11.08 -43.89 24.05
N GLU A 193 -12.28 -44.28 24.44
CA GLU A 193 -12.51 -45.59 25.07
C GLU A 193 -12.27 -46.71 24.04
N ASP A 194 -12.71 -46.48 22.81
CA ASP A 194 -12.54 -47.41 21.70
C ASP A 194 -11.80 -46.81 20.49
N PRO A 195 -11.11 -47.63 19.68
CA PRO A 195 -10.39 -47.16 18.50
C PRO A 195 -11.31 -46.77 17.34
N HIS A 196 -11.12 -45.56 16.82
CA HIS A 196 -11.95 -45.00 15.74
C HIS A 196 -11.24 -44.95 14.39
N VAL A 197 -11.42 -45.94 13.50
CA VAL A 197 -10.86 -45.91 12.14
C VAL A 197 -11.91 -45.48 11.11
N ARG A 198 -11.66 -44.36 10.41
CA ARG A 198 -12.61 -43.69 9.49
C ARG A 198 -13.91 -43.23 10.15
N ALA A 199 -13.82 -42.78 11.40
CA ALA A 199 -14.97 -42.26 12.14
C ALA A 199 -15.59 -41.03 11.46
N THR A 200 -16.86 -40.78 11.75
CA THR A 200 -17.49 -39.52 11.34
C THR A 200 -17.41 -38.52 12.46
N LEU A 201 -16.93 -37.31 12.14
CA LEU A 201 -16.89 -36.20 13.09
C LEU A 201 -17.99 -35.19 12.77
N ARG A 202 -18.69 -34.73 13.79
CA ARG A 202 -19.69 -33.67 13.69
C ARG A 202 -19.46 -32.63 14.77
N VAL A 203 -19.20 -31.39 14.36
CA VAL A 203 -19.13 -30.26 15.29
C VAL A 203 -20.56 -29.86 15.67
N LEU A 204 -20.84 -29.84 16.97
CA LEU A 204 -22.12 -29.47 17.56
C LEU A 204 -22.19 -27.94 17.78
N PRO A 205 -23.39 -27.35 17.93
CA PRO A 205 -23.57 -25.90 18.07
C PRO A 205 -22.84 -25.27 19.27
N ASP A 206 -22.60 -26.03 20.33
CA ASP A 206 -21.84 -25.60 21.51
C ASP A 206 -20.32 -25.73 21.34
N GLY A 207 -19.85 -26.21 20.18
CA GLY A 207 -18.44 -26.39 19.84
C GLY A 207 -17.88 -27.77 20.17
N LYS A 208 -18.62 -28.65 20.87
CA LYS A 208 -18.21 -30.03 21.08
C LYS A 208 -18.16 -30.80 19.76
N VAL A 209 -17.40 -31.89 19.73
CA VAL A 209 -17.30 -32.75 18.54
C VAL A 209 -17.80 -34.14 18.86
N GLN A 210 -18.86 -34.55 18.16
CA GLN A 210 -19.38 -35.90 18.18
C GLN A 210 -18.53 -36.78 17.27
N ILE A 211 -18.04 -37.89 17.81
CA ILE A 211 -17.20 -38.89 17.14
C ILE A 211 -18.04 -40.15 17.04
N ILE A 212 -18.27 -40.64 15.82
CA ILE A 212 -19.23 -41.71 15.59
C ILE A 212 -18.60 -42.81 14.76
N GLY A 213 -18.61 -44.03 15.31
CA GLY A 213 -18.31 -45.28 14.64
C GLY A 213 -16.88 -45.41 14.08
N GLY A 214 -16.70 -46.35 13.17
CA GLY A 214 -15.44 -46.71 12.51
C GLY A 214 -15.53 -48.08 11.84
N THR A 215 -14.44 -48.63 11.28
CA THR A 215 -14.46 -49.95 10.60
C THR A 215 -14.79 -51.15 11.50
N ASP A 216 -15.03 -50.96 12.79
CA ASP A 216 -15.21 -52.00 13.81
C ASP A 216 -16.04 -51.62 15.05
N HIS A 217 -16.45 -50.36 15.24
CA HIS A 217 -17.04 -49.88 16.50
C HIS A 217 -18.44 -49.27 16.31
N GLU A 218 -19.38 -49.56 17.23
CA GLU A 218 -20.78 -49.08 17.24
C GLU A 218 -20.95 -47.85 18.16
N ASP A 219 -19.84 -47.20 18.48
CA ASP A 219 -19.78 -46.32 19.63
C ASP A 219 -19.75 -44.86 19.22
N MET A 220 -20.26 -44.04 20.12
CA MET A 220 -20.28 -42.60 20.04
C MET A 220 -19.57 -42.01 21.23
N GLU A 221 -18.62 -41.14 20.96
CA GLU A 221 -17.91 -40.36 21.95
C GLU A 221 -18.06 -38.86 21.69
N ILE A 222 -17.95 -38.05 22.74
CA ILE A 222 -17.96 -36.60 22.63
C ILE A 222 -16.61 -36.04 23.06
N TYR A 223 -16.00 -35.24 22.20
CA TYR A 223 -14.87 -34.38 22.57
C TYR A 223 -15.37 -33.00 23.00
N ASP A 224 -14.92 -32.52 24.17
CA ASP A 224 -15.18 -31.17 24.65
C ASP A 224 -13.92 -30.29 24.55
N PRO A 225 -13.95 -29.23 23.71
CA PRO A 225 -12.81 -28.33 23.58
C PRO A 225 -12.53 -27.49 24.83
N ALA A 226 -13.52 -27.30 25.73
CA ALA A 226 -13.34 -26.52 26.96
C ALA A 226 -12.49 -27.24 28.00
N THR A 227 -12.56 -28.57 28.04
CA THR A 227 -11.78 -29.43 28.93
C THR A 227 -10.61 -30.11 28.22
N ASN A 228 -10.56 -30.05 26.88
CA ASN A 228 -9.62 -30.78 26.03
C ASN A 228 -9.61 -32.27 26.37
N SER A 229 -10.79 -32.89 26.41
CA SER A 229 -10.93 -34.30 26.77
C SER A 229 -12.05 -34.94 25.96
N PHE A 230 -11.88 -36.22 25.64
CA PHE A 230 -12.99 -37.10 25.32
C PHE A 230 -13.78 -37.37 26.60
N GLY A 231 -15.10 -37.36 26.53
CA GLY A 231 -15.96 -37.76 27.63
C GLY A 231 -16.80 -38.96 27.24
N ALA A 232 -18.03 -38.96 27.71
CA ALA A 232 -19.02 -40.02 27.54
C ALA A 232 -18.92 -40.83 26.23
N HIS A 233 -18.61 -42.10 26.40
CA HIS A 233 -18.76 -43.16 25.41
C HIS A 233 -20.12 -43.81 25.59
N ALA A 234 -20.88 -43.96 24.52
CA ALA A 234 -22.11 -44.73 24.55
C ALA A 234 -22.29 -45.50 23.23
N HIS A 235 -22.84 -46.69 23.32
CA HIS A 235 -23.20 -47.50 22.18
C HIS A 235 -24.34 -46.83 21.41
N VAL A 236 -24.12 -46.54 20.13
CA VAL A 236 -25.16 -46.04 19.22
C VAL A 236 -26.18 -47.15 18.92
N TYR A 237 -25.79 -48.42 19.09
CA TYR A 237 -26.62 -49.58 18.82
C TYR A 237 -26.60 -50.58 19.99
N PRO A 238 -27.73 -51.22 20.32
CA PRO A 238 -27.76 -52.21 21.38
C PRO A 238 -27.31 -53.57 20.82
N THR A 239 -26.00 -53.84 20.81
CA THR A 239 -25.53 -55.23 20.78
C THR A 239 -24.79 -55.56 22.06
N GLY A 240 -25.58 -55.56 23.14
CA GLY A 240 -25.10 -55.84 24.49
C GLY A 240 -26.09 -55.62 25.62
N ASP A 241 -27.37 -55.28 25.39
CA ASP A 241 -28.45 -55.36 26.40
C ASP A 241 -29.85 -55.20 25.74
N ASP A 242 -30.89 -55.84 26.31
CA ASP A 242 -32.18 -56.18 25.67
C ASP A 242 -33.20 -55.00 25.53
N HIS A 243 -32.97 -54.01 24.65
CA HIS A 243 -33.95 -52.92 24.37
C HIS A 243 -34.50 -52.88 22.92
N PRO A 244 -35.66 -53.51 22.63
CA PRO A 244 -36.26 -53.51 21.30
C PRO A 244 -36.87 -52.15 20.85
N GLU A 245 -37.27 -51.27 21.78
CA GLU A 245 -37.79 -49.93 21.42
C GLU A 245 -36.74 -48.99 20.82
N LEU A 246 -35.49 -49.05 21.32
CA LEU A 246 -34.36 -48.26 20.83
C LEU A 246 -33.95 -48.69 19.42
N VAL A 247 -33.90 -50.01 19.16
CA VAL A 247 -33.60 -50.56 17.83
C VAL A 247 -34.56 -50.00 16.79
N GLN A 248 -35.87 -50.00 17.06
CA GLN A 248 -36.86 -49.50 16.10
C GLN A 248 -36.74 -47.99 15.89
N GLN A 249 -36.55 -47.19 16.96
CA GLN A 249 -36.38 -45.75 16.84
C GLN A 249 -35.10 -45.34 16.09
N ILE A 250 -34.00 -46.09 16.27
CA ILE A 250 -32.71 -45.84 15.63
C ILE A 250 -32.73 -46.30 14.16
N LEU A 251 -33.35 -47.44 13.85
CA LEU A 251 -33.54 -47.92 12.48
C LEU A 251 -34.51 -47.03 11.68
N ASP A 252 -35.48 -46.40 12.35
CA ASP A 252 -36.41 -45.44 11.74
C ASP A 252 -35.85 -43.99 11.74
N SER A 253 -34.69 -43.75 12.36
CA SER A 253 -34.08 -42.42 12.54
C SER A 253 -33.25 -41.97 11.33
N PRO A 254 -33.54 -40.80 10.72
CA PRO A 254 -32.75 -40.19 9.65
C PRO A 254 -31.51 -39.41 10.15
N THR A 255 -30.90 -39.78 11.29
CA THR A 255 -29.71 -39.08 11.81
C THR A 255 -28.42 -39.53 11.15
N ARG A 256 -27.50 -38.57 10.98
CA ARG A 256 -26.06 -38.84 10.82
C ARG A 256 -25.50 -39.73 11.94
N ALA A 257 -25.99 -39.57 13.17
CA ALA A 257 -25.50 -40.27 14.36
C ALA A 257 -25.68 -41.79 14.29
N ALA A 258 -26.74 -42.29 13.65
CA ALA A 258 -26.97 -43.73 13.54
C ALA A 258 -26.19 -44.42 12.41
N LEU A 259 -25.50 -43.73 11.51
CA LEU A 259 -25.20 -44.31 10.19
C LEU A 259 -24.04 -45.34 10.10
N PHE A 260 -23.48 -45.83 11.22
CA PHE A 260 -22.12 -46.40 11.20
C PHE A 260 -21.90 -47.75 11.92
N ARG A 261 -22.65 -48.84 11.61
CA ARG A 261 -22.09 -50.20 11.33
C ARG A 261 -23.15 -51.20 10.78
N LEU A 262 -22.59 -52.23 10.12
CA LEU A 262 -23.12 -53.48 9.59
C LEU A 262 -23.88 -54.37 10.61
N GLY A 263 -25.22 -54.30 10.63
CA GLY A 263 -26.11 -55.17 11.42
C GLY A 263 -27.44 -55.52 10.73
N SER A 264 -27.40 -56.56 9.89
CA SER A 264 -28.44 -57.40 9.24
C SER A 264 -29.74 -56.85 8.59
N SER A 265 -30.22 -55.61 8.77
CA SER A 265 -31.59 -55.26 8.31
C SER A 265 -31.75 -54.15 7.24
N SER A 266 -30.71 -53.45 6.79
CA SER A 266 -30.84 -52.55 5.62
C SER A 266 -29.65 -52.64 4.64
N THR A 267 -29.94 -52.90 3.37
CA THR A 267 -28.96 -53.18 2.31
C THR A 267 -28.12 -51.96 1.89
N LEU A 268 -28.57 -50.75 2.24
CA LEU A 268 -27.86 -49.50 1.94
C LEU A 268 -26.83 -49.12 3.02
N LEU A 269 -26.94 -49.65 4.24
CA LEU A 269 -26.12 -49.25 5.39
C LEU A 269 -25.14 -50.33 5.87
N ASN A 270 -25.23 -51.54 5.32
CA ASN A 270 -24.35 -52.66 5.62
C ASN A 270 -23.07 -52.67 4.73
N ARG A 271 -22.27 -51.61 4.77
CA ARG A 271 -21.09 -51.44 3.90
C ARG A 271 -19.95 -50.66 4.56
N THR A 272 -18.71 -50.88 4.10
CA THR A 272 -17.51 -50.12 4.50
C THR A 272 -16.92 -49.34 3.33
N GLY A 273 -16.19 -48.24 3.60
CA GLY A 273 -15.51 -47.46 2.56
C GLY A 273 -16.42 -46.71 1.58
N GLN A 274 -17.69 -46.53 1.94
CA GLN A 274 -18.65 -45.64 1.30
C GLN A 274 -18.35 -44.17 1.60
N THR A 275 -18.99 -43.28 0.84
CA THR A 275 -19.02 -41.83 1.15
C THR A 275 -20.44 -41.35 1.37
N ILE A 276 -20.58 -40.33 2.21
CA ILE A 276 -21.86 -39.67 2.51
C ILE A 276 -21.68 -38.17 2.30
N THR A 277 -22.55 -37.57 1.50
CA THR A 277 -22.47 -36.14 1.14
C THR A 277 -23.83 -35.48 1.32
N GLU A 278 -23.92 -34.45 2.15
CA GLU A 278 -25.14 -33.65 2.29
C GLU A 278 -25.47 -32.93 0.98
N LEU A 279 -26.76 -32.86 0.67
CA LEU A 279 -27.26 -32.16 -0.51
C LEU A 279 -27.72 -30.75 -0.10
N ALA A 280 -27.17 -29.74 -0.77
CA ALA A 280 -27.37 -28.33 -0.41
C ALA A 280 -28.86 -27.95 -0.35
N GLY A 281 -29.25 -27.23 0.71
CA GLY A 281 -30.61 -26.69 0.84
C GLY A 281 -31.71 -27.75 1.00
N SER A 282 -31.34 -28.98 1.38
CA SER A 282 -32.27 -30.09 1.59
C SER A 282 -31.96 -30.82 2.90
N ASN A 283 -32.97 -31.51 3.45
CA ASN A 283 -32.79 -32.47 4.54
C ASN A 283 -32.46 -33.84 3.95
N GLN A 284 -31.46 -33.92 3.08
CA GLN A 284 -31.10 -35.15 2.37
C GLN A 284 -29.59 -35.30 2.21
N ALA A 285 -29.12 -36.54 2.23
CA ALA A 285 -27.73 -36.90 1.98
C ALA A 285 -27.64 -38.01 0.92
N LEU A 286 -26.60 -37.95 0.09
CA LEU A 286 -26.25 -38.99 -0.88
C LEU A 286 -25.24 -39.95 -0.26
N VAL A 287 -25.57 -41.24 -0.26
CA VAL A 287 -24.64 -42.33 0.07
C VAL A 287 -24.19 -43.00 -1.22
N THR A 288 -22.88 -43.18 -1.42
CA THR A 288 -22.34 -43.83 -2.64
C THR A 288 -21.26 -44.87 -2.36
N GLY A 289 -21.25 -45.93 -3.17
CA GLY A 289 -20.19 -46.93 -3.21
C GLY A 289 -20.07 -47.74 -1.93
N GLY A 290 -18.85 -48.23 -1.66
CA GLY A 290 -18.48 -49.06 -0.52
C GLY A 290 -18.31 -50.54 -0.86
N VAL A 291 -18.02 -51.33 0.17
CA VAL A 291 -17.85 -52.79 0.12
C VAL A 291 -18.85 -53.42 1.09
N ASP A 292 -19.62 -54.40 0.65
CA ASP A 292 -20.56 -55.11 1.53
C ASP A 292 -19.86 -56.14 2.44
N ASN A 293 -20.64 -56.80 3.29
CA ASN A 293 -20.15 -57.84 4.21
C ASN A 293 -19.60 -59.10 3.52
N THR A 294 -19.80 -59.26 2.20
CA THR A 294 -19.21 -60.34 1.41
C THR A 294 -17.87 -59.94 0.78
N GLY A 295 -17.47 -58.68 0.91
CA GLY A 295 -16.29 -58.12 0.26
C GLY A 295 -16.55 -57.62 -1.16
N ALA A 296 -17.81 -57.55 -1.61
CA ALA A 296 -18.14 -57.08 -2.95
C ALA A 296 -18.21 -55.56 -3.02
N PHE A 297 -17.54 -54.96 -4.01
CA PHE A 297 -17.64 -53.53 -4.30
C PHE A 297 -19.03 -53.19 -4.82
N LEU A 298 -19.57 -52.06 -4.35
CA LEU A 298 -20.94 -51.64 -4.63
C LEU A 298 -20.97 -50.47 -5.61
N SER A 299 -21.84 -50.56 -6.63
CA SER A 299 -22.25 -49.45 -7.50
C SER A 299 -23.60 -48.84 -7.09
N SER A 300 -24.06 -49.18 -5.89
CA SER A 300 -25.30 -48.64 -5.35
C SER A 300 -25.09 -47.24 -4.77
N ALA A 301 -26.08 -46.39 -5.00
CA ALA A 301 -26.16 -45.07 -4.42
C ALA A 301 -27.62 -44.78 -4.05
N SER A 302 -27.84 -44.07 -2.95
CA SER A 302 -29.17 -43.70 -2.49
C SER A 302 -29.16 -42.31 -1.90
N VAL A 303 -30.24 -41.58 -2.12
CA VAL A 303 -30.52 -40.34 -1.39
C VAL A 303 -31.41 -40.70 -0.22
N LEU A 304 -30.99 -40.32 0.98
CA LEU A 304 -31.68 -40.58 2.24
C LEU A 304 -32.05 -39.24 2.87
N ILE A 305 -33.08 -39.23 3.73
CA ILE A 305 -33.37 -38.07 4.56
C ILE A 305 -32.21 -37.89 5.56
N SER A 306 -31.77 -36.65 5.73
CA SER A 306 -30.70 -36.25 6.64
C SER A 306 -31.23 -35.17 7.57
N SER A 307 -30.83 -35.24 8.84
CA SER A 307 -31.25 -34.29 9.86
C SER A 307 -30.25 -33.15 10.05
N ALA A 308 -30.71 -31.92 9.81
CA ALA A 308 -30.00 -30.72 10.25
C ALA A 308 -30.07 -30.50 11.77
N ALA A 309 -31.01 -31.18 12.45
CA ALA A 309 -31.19 -31.04 13.88
C ALA A 309 -29.96 -31.53 14.66
N THR A 310 -29.70 -30.85 15.76
CA THR A 310 -28.62 -31.11 16.71
C THR A 310 -29.19 -31.05 18.11
N VAL A 311 -28.58 -31.80 19.01
CA VAL A 311 -28.82 -31.77 20.45
C VAL A 311 -27.48 -31.85 21.15
N THR A 312 -27.32 -31.11 22.26
CA THR A 312 -26.09 -31.08 23.04
C THR A 312 -26.39 -31.03 24.53
N SER A 313 -25.42 -31.45 25.34
CA SER A 313 -25.36 -31.22 26.79
C SER A 313 -24.35 -30.11 27.09
N ASP A 314 -24.47 -29.39 28.21
CA ASP A 314 -23.49 -28.37 28.58
C ASP A 314 -22.18 -28.95 29.13
N LYS A 315 -22.17 -30.20 29.61
CA LYS A 315 -20.98 -30.86 30.18
C LYS A 315 -20.78 -32.27 29.64
N LEU A 316 -19.55 -32.76 29.69
CA LEU A 316 -19.26 -34.18 29.45
C LEU A 316 -19.75 -35.05 30.60
N ASP A 317 -19.55 -34.57 31.84
CA ASP A 317 -19.83 -35.33 33.06
C ASP A 317 -20.75 -34.53 33.99
N TYR A 318 -21.73 -35.19 34.58
CA TYR A 318 -22.58 -34.67 35.63
C TYR A 318 -22.36 -35.48 36.90
N ALA A 319 -22.36 -34.81 38.05
CA ALA A 319 -22.43 -35.51 39.32
C ALA A 319 -23.89 -35.87 39.63
N PRO A 320 -24.15 -36.94 40.39
CA PRO A 320 -25.50 -37.29 40.83
C PRO A 320 -26.24 -36.11 41.45
N GLY A 321 -27.53 -35.98 41.11
CA GLY A 321 -28.41 -34.91 41.53
C GLY A 321 -28.18 -33.55 40.84
N THR A 322 -27.22 -33.46 39.90
CA THR A 322 -27.00 -32.23 39.12
C THR A 322 -27.90 -32.20 37.89
N PRO A 323 -28.77 -31.18 37.70
CA PRO A 323 -29.60 -31.07 36.51
C PRO A 323 -28.77 -30.97 35.22
N VAL A 324 -29.15 -31.78 34.22
CA VAL A 324 -28.54 -31.81 32.89
C VAL A 324 -29.18 -30.72 32.04
N LEU A 325 -28.38 -29.77 31.54
CA LEU A 325 -28.85 -28.80 30.55
C LEU A 325 -28.69 -29.37 29.14
N VAL A 326 -29.84 -29.72 28.54
CA VAL A 326 -29.92 -30.16 27.15
C VAL A 326 -30.40 -29.01 26.28
N SER A 327 -29.70 -28.78 25.17
CA SER A 327 -30.03 -27.76 24.18
C SER A 327 -30.17 -28.36 22.78
N GLY A 328 -31.14 -27.90 21.99
CA GLY A 328 -31.33 -28.36 20.61
C GLY A 328 -31.44 -27.20 19.63
N THR A 329 -30.97 -27.40 18.39
CA THR A 329 -31.09 -26.44 17.28
C THR A 329 -31.32 -27.14 15.95
N GLY A 330 -31.89 -26.43 14.97
CA GLY A 330 -32.13 -26.99 13.62
C GLY A 330 -33.45 -27.76 13.49
N TRP A 331 -34.36 -27.59 14.45
CA TRP A 331 -35.71 -28.16 14.47
C TRP A 331 -36.68 -27.28 13.66
N GLN A 332 -37.86 -27.80 13.32
CA GLN A 332 -38.90 -26.97 12.69
C GLN A 332 -39.40 -25.89 13.69
N PRO A 333 -39.61 -24.64 13.24
CA PRO A 333 -40.13 -23.58 14.09
C PRO A 333 -41.42 -23.98 14.82
N ASN A 334 -41.44 -23.85 16.14
CA ASN A 334 -42.57 -24.18 17.01
C ASN A 334 -42.98 -25.67 17.03
N GLU A 335 -42.15 -26.61 16.57
CA GLU A 335 -42.49 -28.04 16.70
C GLU A 335 -42.30 -28.57 18.13
N SER A 336 -43.07 -29.59 18.50
CA SER A 336 -42.81 -30.36 19.72
C SER A 336 -41.71 -31.38 19.44
N VAL A 337 -40.73 -31.45 20.33
CA VAL A 337 -39.60 -32.37 20.30
C VAL A 337 -39.69 -33.30 21.50
N THR A 338 -39.68 -34.59 21.25
CA THR A 338 -39.56 -35.62 22.28
C THR A 338 -38.07 -35.81 22.58
N VAL A 339 -37.65 -35.67 23.83
CA VAL A 339 -36.28 -35.95 24.27
C VAL A 339 -36.29 -37.11 25.23
N THR A 340 -35.48 -38.13 24.95
CA THR A 340 -35.37 -39.33 25.77
C THR A 340 -33.92 -39.53 26.19
N LEU A 341 -33.71 -39.75 27.49
CA LEU A 341 -32.42 -40.08 28.07
C LEU A 341 -32.39 -41.56 28.40
N HIS A 342 -31.37 -42.26 27.90
CA HIS A 342 -31.16 -43.69 28.09
C HIS A 342 -29.81 -43.93 28.75
N GLU A 343 -29.78 -44.74 29.79
CA GLU A 343 -28.55 -45.29 30.37
C GLU A 343 -27.88 -46.30 29.43
N ASP A 344 -26.55 -46.34 29.45
CA ASP A 344 -25.72 -47.30 28.73
C ASP A 344 -24.45 -47.64 29.54
N PRO A 345 -24.23 -48.92 29.91
CA PRO A 345 -25.21 -50.01 29.82
C PRO A 345 -26.42 -49.75 30.73
N HIS A 346 -27.55 -50.36 30.43
CA HIS A 346 -28.76 -50.24 31.27
C HIS A 346 -28.53 -50.99 32.59
N ILE A 347 -28.32 -50.26 33.68
CA ILE A 347 -27.92 -50.88 34.96
C ILE A 347 -29.08 -51.06 35.95
N THR A 348 -30.24 -50.44 35.69
CA THR A 348 -31.44 -50.53 36.55
C THR A 348 -32.65 -51.10 35.80
N THR A 349 -33.82 -51.21 36.45
CA THR A 349 -35.08 -51.61 35.77
C THR A 349 -35.91 -50.40 35.33
N GLU A 350 -35.34 -49.19 35.35
CA GLU A 350 -36.09 -47.97 35.07
C GLU A 350 -36.33 -47.78 33.56
N ASN A 351 -37.52 -47.28 33.22
CA ASN A 351 -37.86 -46.94 31.84
C ASN A 351 -37.08 -45.69 31.42
N PRO A 352 -36.73 -45.54 30.14
CA PRO A 352 -36.08 -44.34 29.64
C PRO A 352 -36.81 -43.05 30.01
N HIS A 353 -36.06 -42.05 30.49
CA HIS A 353 -36.65 -40.77 30.92
C HIS A 353 -37.04 -39.94 29.69
N THR A 354 -38.34 -39.81 29.45
CA THR A 354 -38.89 -39.13 28.27
C THR A 354 -39.56 -37.81 28.64
N PHE A 355 -39.19 -36.76 27.91
CA PHE A 355 -39.68 -35.40 28.08
C PHE A 355 -40.21 -34.86 26.74
N THR A 356 -41.11 -33.88 26.79
CA THR A 356 -41.56 -33.15 25.60
C THR A 356 -41.26 -31.68 25.78
N VAL A 357 -40.50 -31.13 24.84
CA VAL A 357 -40.09 -29.71 24.81
C VAL A 357 -40.59 -29.06 23.52
N GLN A 358 -40.91 -27.76 23.57
CA GLN A 358 -41.30 -27.01 22.38
C GLN A 358 -40.08 -26.27 21.82
N ALA A 359 -39.78 -26.47 20.53
CA ALA A 359 -38.86 -25.61 19.82
C ALA A 359 -39.44 -24.19 19.70
N ASP A 360 -38.60 -23.17 19.74
CA ASP A 360 -38.99 -21.78 19.55
C ASP A 360 -39.23 -21.43 18.07
N GLY A 361 -39.53 -20.17 17.78
CA GLY A 361 -39.74 -19.69 16.40
C GLY A 361 -38.51 -19.80 15.49
N ASN A 362 -37.34 -20.10 16.04
CA ASN A 362 -36.09 -20.32 15.31
C ASN A 362 -35.68 -21.80 15.26
N GLY A 363 -36.51 -22.71 15.81
CA GLY A 363 -36.19 -24.13 15.86
C GLY A 363 -35.19 -24.51 16.95
N ASN A 364 -35.10 -23.74 18.04
CA ASN A 364 -34.22 -24.01 19.18
C ASN A 364 -35.01 -24.39 20.44
N PHE A 365 -34.43 -25.18 21.33
CA PHE A 365 -35.00 -25.41 22.67
C PHE A 365 -33.91 -25.62 23.73
N THR A 366 -34.29 -25.46 25.00
CA THR A 366 -33.50 -25.88 26.16
C THR A 366 -34.42 -26.50 27.23
N PHE A 367 -33.92 -27.50 27.98
CA PHE A 367 -34.61 -27.99 29.18
C PHE A 367 -33.60 -28.55 30.21
N GLN A 368 -34.02 -28.60 31.48
CA GLN A 368 -33.20 -28.99 32.65
C GLN A 368 -34.01 -29.85 33.65
N GLU A 369 -34.85 -30.76 33.14
CA GLU A 369 -35.80 -31.52 33.96
C GLU A 369 -35.24 -32.86 34.48
N TYR A 370 -34.07 -33.29 34.00
CA TYR A 370 -33.41 -34.54 34.41
C TYR A 370 -32.13 -34.26 35.19
N ALA A 371 -31.84 -35.10 36.19
CA ALA A 371 -30.55 -35.16 36.90
C ALA A 371 -30.21 -36.64 37.14
N PRO A 372 -28.96 -37.10 36.89
CA PRO A 372 -28.57 -38.48 37.15
C PRO A 372 -28.70 -38.86 38.62
N GLU A 373 -29.02 -40.10 38.94
CA GLU A 373 -29.18 -40.54 40.32
C GLU A 373 -27.86 -41.07 40.92
N ASP A 374 -27.78 -41.15 42.26
CA ASP A 374 -26.58 -41.71 42.92
C ASP A 374 -26.32 -43.18 42.52
N ALA A 375 -27.32 -43.88 41.99
CA ALA A 375 -27.22 -45.26 41.54
C ALA A 375 -26.52 -45.40 40.17
N ASP A 376 -26.43 -44.30 39.40
CA ASP A 376 -26.01 -44.31 37.99
C ASP A 376 -24.57 -43.81 37.79
N VAL A 377 -23.81 -43.73 38.88
CA VAL A 377 -22.40 -43.33 38.84
C VAL A 377 -21.61 -44.32 37.98
N GLY A 378 -20.90 -43.79 36.98
CA GLY A 378 -20.13 -44.55 36.00
C GLY A 378 -20.94 -44.98 34.79
N VAL A 379 -22.18 -44.51 34.64
CA VAL A 379 -23.07 -44.83 33.51
C VAL A 379 -23.03 -43.71 32.49
N SER A 380 -23.00 -44.09 31.21
CA SER A 380 -23.17 -43.16 30.10
C SER A 380 -24.63 -43.00 29.74
N TYR A 381 -24.99 -41.82 29.27
CA TYR A 381 -26.35 -41.48 28.88
C TYR A 381 -26.40 -41.09 27.42
N ILE A 382 -27.29 -41.72 26.65
CA ILE A 382 -27.64 -41.33 25.30
C ILE A 382 -28.85 -40.39 25.38
N VAL A 383 -28.66 -39.14 24.97
CA VAL A 383 -29.75 -38.18 24.80
C VAL A 383 -30.21 -38.25 23.36
N ALA A 384 -31.38 -38.82 23.12
CA ALA A 384 -32.02 -38.91 21.81
C ALA A 384 -33.18 -37.90 21.72
N ALA A 385 -33.24 -37.14 20.64
CA ALA A 385 -34.30 -36.17 20.38
C ALA A 385 -35.01 -36.46 19.05
N VAL A 386 -36.34 -36.34 19.01
CA VAL A 386 -37.19 -36.59 17.83
C VAL A 386 -38.26 -35.52 17.69
N GLY A 387 -38.31 -34.84 16.55
CA GLY A 387 -39.31 -33.84 16.22
C GLY A 387 -40.62 -34.51 15.82
N GLN A 388 -41.71 -34.21 16.51
CA GLN A 388 -42.99 -34.94 16.32
C GLN A 388 -43.67 -34.64 14.98
N SER A 389 -43.40 -33.47 14.40
CA SER A 389 -43.98 -33.09 13.09
C SER A 389 -43.03 -33.38 11.95
N SER A 390 -41.73 -33.14 12.16
CA SER A 390 -40.71 -33.25 11.12
C SER A 390 -40.07 -34.64 11.01
N ASN A 391 -40.17 -35.46 12.06
CA ASN A 391 -39.37 -36.67 12.27
C ASN A 391 -37.85 -36.43 12.14
N LEU A 392 -37.40 -35.19 12.30
CA LEU A 392 -35.99 -34.89 12.46
C LEU A 392 -35.52 -35.53 13.76
N THR A 393 -34.28 -35.98 13.77
CA THR A 393 -33.70 -36.65 14.93
C THR A 393 -32.32 -36.08 15.23
N ALA A 394 -31.87 -36.19 16.48
CA ALA A 394 -30.52 -35.80 16.91
C ALA A 394 -30.11 -36.60 18.15
N GLN A 395 -28.80 -36.84 18.33
CA GLN A 395 -28.26 -37.53 19.50
C GLN A 395 -27.00 -36.85 20.02
N THR A 396 -26.77 -36.96 21.31
CA THR A 396 -25.51 -36.67 22.02
C THR A 396 -25.37 -37.65 23.19
N SER A 397 -24.20 -37.71 23.82
CA SER A 397 -24.01 -38.43 25.08
C SER A 397 -23.43 -37.53 26.18
N PHE A 398 -23.60 -37.96 27.44
CA PHE A 398 -22.89 -37.47 28.62
C PHE A 398 -22.70 -38.62 29.62
N HIS A 399 -21.88 -38.47 30.64
CA HIS A 399 -21.60 -39.50 31.64
C HIS A 399 -22.01 -39.02 33.03
N ASP A 400 -22.51 -39.91 33.88
CA ASP A 400 -22.66 -39.64 35.30
C ASP A 400 -21.40 -40.08 36.04
N ALA A 401 -20.70 -39.16 36.71
CA ALA A 401 -19.50 -39.46 37.48
C ALA A 401 -19.29 -38.44 38.61
N PRO A 402 -18.76 -38.85 39.79
CA PRO A 402 -17.59 -38.12 40.30
C PRO A 402 -16.66 -38.87 41.29
N THR A 403 -15.33 -38.82 41.03
CA THR A 403 -14.31 -38.86 42.09
C THR A 403 -13.57 -37.50 42.26
N VAL A 404 -13.46 -36.67 41.22
CA VAL A 404 -12.73 -35.38 41.28
C VAL A 404 -13.55 -34.25 40.64
N THR A 405 -13.83 -33.20 41.40
CA THR A 405 -14.26 -31.90 40.90
C THR A 405 -13.02 -31.02 40.67
N PRO A 406 -12.72 -30.60 39.43
CA PRO A 406 -11.55 -29.77 39.13
C PRO A 406 -11.56 -28.42 39.86
N ALA A 407 -10.39 -27.85 40.11
CA ALA A 407 -10.28 -26.52 40.70
C ALA A 407 -10.88 -25.45 39.78
N THR A 408 -11.63 -24.51 40.36
CA THR A 408 -12.19 -23.34 39.65
C THR A 408 -11.37 -22.08 39.92
N GLY A 409 -11.48 -21.08 39.04
CA GLY A 409 -10.71 -19.83 39.10
C GLY A 409 -9.41 -19.84 38.29
N GLY A 410 -9.04 -20.97 37.68
CA GLY A 410 -7.84 -21.10 36.83
C GLY A 410 -8.04 -20.74 35.36
N SER A 411 -9.29 -20.70 34.88
CA SER A 411 -9.61 -20.54 33.45
C SER A 411 -9.36 -19.14 32.88
N ALA A 412 -9.03 -18.16 33.73
CA ALA A 412 -8.82 -16.76 33.32
C ALA A 412 -7.77 -16.05 34.19
N ILE A 413 -6.55 -16.58 34.22
CA ILE A 413 -5.45 -15.99 34.98
C ILE A 413 -4.83 -14.86 34.15
N SER A 414 -4.93 -13.62 34.63
CA SER A 414 -4.43 -12.46 33.90
C SER A 414 -2.90 -12.48 33.72
N ALA A 415 -2.42 -12.31 32.49
CA ALA A 415 -1.02 -12.15 32.14
C ALA A 415 -0.34 -11.01 32.91
N ASP A 416 -1.10 -9.97 33.30
CA ASP A 416 -0.59 -8.84 34.09
C ASP A 416 -0.09 -9.26 35.48
N THR A 417 -0.50 -10.42 35.96
CA THR A 417 -0.09 -10.98 37.25
C THR A 417 1.25 -11.71 37.21
N ALA A 418 1.85 -11.87 36.02
CA ALA A 418 3.08 -12.60 35.81
C ALA A 418 4.28 -12.05 36.61
N ALA A 419 5.20 -12.95 36.96
CA ALA A 419 6.36 -12.67 37.80
C ALA A 419 7.56 -12.02 37.08
N THR A 420 7.35 -11.15 36.09
CA THR A 420 8.46 -10.54 35.34
C THR A 420 9.31 -9.63 36.24
N GLY A 421 10.41 -10.15 36.79
CA GLY A 421 11.24 -9.48 37.81
C GLY A 421 10.90 -9.81 39.26
N GLY A 422 10.09 -10.85 39.54
CA GLY A 422 9.87 -11.40 40.88
C GLY A 422 8.67 -10.82 41.67
N THR A 423 7.98 -9.81 41.14
CA THR A 423 6.85 -9.13 41.82
C THR A 423 5.55 -9.26 41.00
N GLY A 424 4.88 -10.40 41.09
CA GLY A 424 3.55 -10.66 40.49
C GLY A 424 2.49 -11.02 41.54
N VAL A 425 1.20 -10.95 41.20
CA VAL A 425 0.08 -11.27 42.11
C VAL A 425 -0.37 -12.72 41.88
N PHE A 426 -0.74 -13.45 42.93
CA PHE A 426 -1.28 -14.81 42.76
C PHE A 426 -2.80 -14.82 42.71
N THR A 427 -3.35 -15.62 41.79
CA THR A 427 -4.79 -15.90 41.67
C THR A 427 -5.16 -17.06 42.58
N SER A 428 -6.25 -16.95 43.34
CA SER A 428 -6.72 -18.02 44.22
C SER A 428 -7.62 -18.99 43.47
N LEU A 429 -7.36 -20.28 43.66
CA LEU A 429 -8.16 -21.38 43.14
C LEU A 429 -9.08 -21.89 44.24
N THR A 430 -10.26 -22.37 43.85
CA THR A 430 -11.20 -23.08 44.73
C THR A 430 -11.22 -24.54 44.33
N GLY A 431 -10.82 -25.44 45.24
CA GLY A 431 -10.58 -26.84 44.93
C GLY A 431 -9.15 -27.11 44.46
N PRO A 432 -8.86 -28.29 43.88
CA PRO A 432 -9.81 -29.35 43.51
C PRO A 432 -10.51 -29.99 44.71
N ILE A 433 -11.64 -30.63 44.46
CA ILE A 433 -12.34 -31.46 45.45
C ILE A 433 -12.23 -32.90 44.98
N ILE A 434 -11.76 -33.78 45.86
CA ILE A 434 -11.81 -35.22 45.62
C ILE A 434 -12.93 -35.76 46.50
N THR A 435 -13.90 -36.42 45.91
CA THR A 435 -15.03 -37.05 46.60
C THR A 435 -14.90 -38.55 46.43
N GLU A 436 -15.06 -39.31 47.49
CA GLU A 436 -15.08 -40.77 47.36
C GLU A 436 -16.32 -41.24 46.60
N SER A 437 -16.09 -42.05 45.57
CA SER A 437 -17.12 -42.71 44.75
C SER A 437 -17.62 -44.01 45.40
N ALA A 438 -16.81 -44.63 46.28
CA ALA A 438 -17.11 -45.78 47.11
C ALA A 438 -16.37 -45.71 48.46
N THR A 439 -16.75 -46.55 49.42
CA THR A 439 -16.11 -46.51 50.75
C THR A 439 -14.69 -47.09 50.68
N ALA A 440 -13.74 -46.46 51.38
CA ALA A 440 -12.31 -46.83 51.38
C ALA A 440 -11.52 -46.50 50.09
N ASP A 441 -11.99 -45.53 49.31
CA ASP A 441 -11.38 -45.14 48.02
C ASP A 441 -10.01 -44.45 48.16
N VAL A 442 -9.76 -43.73 49.26
CA VAL A 442 -8.50 -42.98 49.46
C VAL A 442 -7.50 -43.81 50.28
N GLY A 443 -6.45 -44.29 49.62
CA GLY A 443 -5.36 -45.05 50.24
C GLY A 443 -4.27 -44.19 50.89
N THR A 444 -3.47 -44.79 51.79
CA THR A 444 -2.29 -44.14 52.38
C THR A 444 -1.22 -43.85 51.32
N GLY A 445 -0.47 -42.76 51.46
CA GLY A 445 0.61 -42.40 50.53
C GLY A 445 0.67 -40.89 50.29
N THR A 446 1.21 -40.48 49.13
CA THR A 446 1.25 -39.06 48.74
C THR A 446 0.29 -38.74 47.59
N ILE A 447 -0.36 -37.59 47.70
CA ILE A 447 -1.08 -36.92 46.62
C ILE A 447 -0.26 -35.68 46.29
N ILE A 448 0.34 -35.63 45.10
CA ILE A 448 1.14 -34.50 44.63
C ILE A 448 0.35 -33.81 43.52
N ILE A 449 -0.01 -32.55 43.73
CA ILE A 449 -0.65 -31.72 42.73
C ILE A 449 0.43 -30.91 42.00
N ASN A 450 0.56 -31.08 40.70
CA ASN A 450 1.57 -30.41 39.87
C ASN A 450 0.92 -29.32 39.01
N VAL A 451 1.60 -28.18 38.92
CA VAL A 451 1.20 -27.09 38.03
C VAL A 451 1.74 -27.33 36.62
N PRO A 452 1.00 -26.99 35.55
CA PRO A 452 1.52 -27.03 34.18
C PRO A 452 2.70 -26.07 33.97
N SER A 453 3.53 -26.36 32.95
CA SER A 453 4.65 -25.50 32.56
C SER A 453 4.20 -24.08 32.27
N GLY A 454 5.00 -23.08 32.68
CA GLY A 454 4.68 -21.66 32.53
C GLY A 454 3.87 -21.06 33.69
N PHE A 455 3.40 -21.88 34.62
CA PHE A 455 2.73 -21.42 35.85
C PHE A 455 3.53 -21.81 37.09
N GLU A 456 3.29 -21.10 38.19
CA GLU A 456 3.89 -21.41 39.49
C GLU A 456 2.93 -21.24 40.67
N PHE A 457 3.06 -22.12 41.66
CA PHE A 457 2.36 -22.01 42.94
C PHE A 457 3.02 -21.00 43.89
N ASP A 458 2.21 -20.39 44.76
CA ASP A 458 2.70 -19.49 45.80
C ASP A 458 3.42 -20.25 46.92
N THR A 459 4.72 -20.01 47.07
CA THR A 459 5.56 -20.59 48.13
C THR A 459 5.73 -19.68 49.35
N GLY A 460 5.27 -18.42 49.30
CA GLY A 460 5.55 -17.38 50.30
C GLY A 460 4.33 -16.80 51.02
N GLY A 461 3.12 -16.98 50.50
CA GLY A 461 1.88 -16.54 51.17
C GLY A 461 1.25 -17.57 52.11
N THR A 462 -0.05 -17.45 52.41
CA THR A 462 -0.81 -18.42 53.21
C THR A 462 -0.62 -19.83 52.66
N ALA A 463 -0.18 -20.75 53.53
CA ALA A 463 0.08 -22.13 53.15
C ALA A 463 -1.23 -22.82 52.69
N PRO A 464 -1.19 -23.62 51.61
CA PRO A 464 -2.31 -24.43 51.19
C PRO A 464 -2.68 -25.43 52.29
N ASN A 465 -3.95 -25.82 52.34
CA ASN A 465 -4.45 -26.86 53.24
C ASN A 465 -5.49 -27.74 52.54
N VAL A 466 -5.64 -28.96 53.05
CA VAL A 466 -6.69 -29.89 52.62
C VAL A 466 -7.68 -30.05 53.76
N ASN A 467 -8.91 -29.61 53.54
CA ASN A 467 -10.02 -29.91 54.44
C ASN A 467 -10.57 -31.28 54.09
N ILE A 468 -10.64 -32.15 55.10
CA ILE A 468 -11.23 -33.48 54.97
C ILE A 468 -12.58 -33.40 55.65
N THR A 469 -13.64 -33.64 54.90
CA THR A 469 -15.02 -33.56 55.36
C THR A 469 -15.68 -34.92 55.23
N ARG A 470 -16.41 -35.35 56.25
CA ARG A 470 -17.23 -36.56 56.17
C ARG A 470 -18.57 -36.20 55.52
N LEU A 471 -19.01 -36.98 54.55
CA LEU A 471 -20.27 -36.78 53.83
C LEU A 471 -21.41 -37.62 54.44
N SER A 472 -21.17 -38.89 54.81
CA SER A 472 -22.20 -39.78 55.41
C SER A 472 -21.60 -40.94 56.26
N GLY A 473 -22.41 -41.78 56.93
CA GLY A 473 -22.00 -42.91 57.81
C GLY A 473 -22.26 -42.75 59.33
N THR A 474 -22.13 -43.82 60.15
CA THR A 474 -22.32 -43.79 61.63
C THR A 474 -21.00 -43.83 62.42
N GLY A 475 -20.77 -42.86 63.33
CA GLY A 475 -19.57 -42.76 64.17
C GLY A 475 -19.34 -41.34 64.73
N ALA A 476 -18.31 -41.14 65.55
CA ALA A 476 -17.92 -39.82 66.07
C ALA A 476 -17.60 -38.83 64.92
N PRO A 477 -17.81 -37.51 65.08
CA PRO A 477 -17.69 -36.51 64.01
C PRO A 477 -16.25 -36.25 63.49
N THR A 478 -15.29 -37.09 63.87
CA THR A 478 -13.89 -36.99 63.43
C THR A 478 -13.73 -37.48 61.99
N LYS A 479 -12.82 -36.83 61.25
CA LYS A 479 -12.51 -37.08 59.82
C LYS A 479 -12.30 -38.58 59.52
N ASN A 480 -12.88 -39.10 58.43
CA ASN A 480 -12.73 -40.50 58.00
C ASN A 480 -11.31 -40.83 57.50
N THR A 481 -10.63 -39.83 56.96
CA THR A 481 -9.28 -39.88 56.41
C THR A 481 -8.42 -38.83 57.13
N ALA A 482 -7.12 -39.07 57.28
CA ALA A 482 -6.19 -38.10 57.88
C ALA A 482 -4.97 -37.86 57.00
N GLY A 483 -4.48 -36.62 57.00
CA GLY A 483 -3.28 -36.22 56.27
C GLY A 483 -2.91 -34.76 56.48
N SER A 484 -1.75 -34.36 55.97
CA SER A 484 -1.24 -32.99 56.03
C SER A 484 -0.44 -32.61 54.79
N ILE A 485 -0.36 -31.31 54.50
CA ILE A 485 0.59 -30.78 53.51
C ILE A 485 2.01 -30.95 54.06
N THR A 486 2.89 -31.56 53.28
CA THR A 486 4.27 -31.88 53.67
C THR A 486 5.31 -31.14 52.81
N SER A 487 4.94 -30.63 51.64
CA SER A 487 5.82 -29.82 50.79
C SER A 487 5.02 -28.86 49.90
N VAL A 488 5.56 -27.66 49.68
CA VAL A 488 5.06 -26.66 48.73
C VAL A 488 6.27 -26.11 47.96
N THR A 489 6.27 -26.29 46.65
CA THR A 489 7.28 -25.73 45.73
C THR A 489 6.57 -24.93 44.64
N SER A 490 7.32 -24.17 43.84
CA SER A 490 6.74 -23.45 42.70
C SER A 490 6.08 -24.39 41.68
N ALA A 491 6.54 -25.64 41.57
CA ALA A 491 6.02 -26.62 40.61
C ALA A 491 4.93 -27.54 41.17
N SER A 492 4.87 -27.74 42.50
CA SER A 492 4.03 -28.79 43.07
C SER A 492 3.63 -28.54 44.53
N VAL A 493 2.50 -29.11 44.94
CA VAL A 493 2.08 -29.19 46.34
C VAL A 493 1.86 -30.65 46.74
N THR A 494 2.50 -31.09 47.81
CA THR A 494 2.43 -32.49 48.30
C THR A 494 1.58 -32.59 49.56
N PHE A 495 0.56 -33.44 49.52
CA PHE A 495 -0.26 -33.86 50.64
C PHE A 495 0.01 -35.33 50.97
N THR A 496 0.31 -35.63 52.23
CA THR A 496 0.54 -37.01 52.69
C THR A 496 -0.69 -37.53 53.43
N VAL A 497 -1.31 -38.58 52.90
CA VAL A 497 -2.40 -39.34 53.54
C VAL A 497 -1.78 -40.34 54.51
N THR A 498 -1.98 -40.11 55.80
CA THR A 498 -1.42 -40.94 56.89
C THR A 498 -2.38 -42.02 57.36
N THR A 499 -3.68 -41.86 57.10
CA THR A 499 -4.71 -42.86 57.40
C THR A 499 -5.67 -42.93 56.23
N ALA A 500 -5.78 -44.11 55.61
CA ALA A 500 -6.76 -44.38 54.55
C ALA A 500 -8.19 -44.24 55.07
N SER A 501 -9.14 -44.01 54.16
CA SER A 501 -10.56 -43.99 54.51
C SER A 501 -11.06 -45.36 54.95
N ASN A 502 -12.01 -45.37 55.89
CA ASN A 502 -12.61 -46.60 56.39
C ASN A 502 -13.79 -47.05 55.52
N THR A 503 -14.03 -48.36 55.51
CA THR A 503 -15.24 -48.97 54.93
C THR A 503 -16.51 -48.47 55.64
N GLY A 504 -17.55 -48.12 54.88
CA GLY A 504 -18.85 -47.65 55.42
C GLY A 504 -18.98 -46.14 55.70
N VAL A 505 -17.97 -45.32 55.37
CA VAL A 505 -17.99 -43.86 55.57
C VAL A 505 -17.45 -43.18 54.31
N PHE A 506 -18.13 -42.13 53.85
CA PHE A 506 -17.70 -41.33 52.69
C PHE A 506 -17.04 -40.02 53.16
N CYS A 507 -15.99 -39.61 52.49
CA CYS A 507 -15.37 -38.31 52.71
C CYS A 507 -15.04 -37.55 51.42
N SER A 508 -14.78 -36.26 51.58
CA SER A 508 -14.20 -35.41 50.54
C SER A 508 -12.92 -34.75 51.03
N LEU A 509 -11.96 -34.58 50.13
CA LEU A 509 -10.73 -33.81 50.31
C LEU A 509 -10.84 -32.53 49.49
N THR A 510 -11.04 -31.41 50.17
CA THR A 510 -11.16 -30.08 49.55
C THR A 510 -9.85 -29.30 49.72
N TRP A 511 -9.19 -29.00 48.62
CA TRP A 511 -8.01 -28.13 48.61
C TRP A 511 -8.43 -26.67 48.78
N GLN A 512 -7.69 -25.96 49.63
CA GLN A 512 -7.90 -24.56 49.96
C GLN A 512 -6.59 -23.77 49.94
N TYR A 513 -6.74 -22.47 49.67
CA TYR A 513 -5.65 -21.51 49.54
C TYR A 513 -4.59 -21.88 48.48
N LEU A 514 -4.96 -22.75 47.54
CA LEU A 514 -4.13 -23.03 46.37
C LEU A 514 -4.12 -21.77 45.50
N ARG A 515 -2.93 -21.25 45.21
CA ARG A 515 -2.74 -19.95 44.55
C ARG A 515 -1.68 -20.07 43.48
N VAL A 516 -1.96 -19.50 42.30
CA VAL A 516 -1.17 -19.69 41.09
C VAL A 516 -1.00 -18.39 40.30
N ARG A 517 0.09 -18.26 39.54
CA ARG A 517 0.30 -17.17 38.57
C ARG A 517 1.15 -17.64 37.39
N PRO A 518 1.17 -16.90 36.27
CA PRO A 518 2.09 -17.15 35.16
C PRO A 518 3.53 -16.77 35.53
N THR A 519 4.52 -17.47 34.98
CA THR A 519 5.95 -17.15 35.18
C THR A 519 6.40 -15.99 34.30
N ALA A 520 5.78 -15.81 33.14
CA ALA A 520 6.01 -14.73 32.18
C ALA A 520 4.67 -14.18 31.69
N GLY A 521 4.63 -12.94 31.22
CA GLY A 521 3.42 -12.32 30.67
C GLY A 521 3.26 -12.51 29.16
N THR A 522 3.99 -13.45 28.57
CA THR A 522 3.85 -13.86 27.16
C THR A 522 2.83 -14.99 27.08
N PRO A 523 2.03 -15.11 26.01
CA PRO A 523 0.94 -16.08 25.94
C PRO A 523 1.42 -17.50 26.22
N LEU A 524 0.83 -18.15 27.22
CA LEU A 524 1.07 -19.55 27.57
C LEU A 524 -0.01 -20.46 26.99
N ALA A 525 0.37 -21.71 26.74
CA ALA A 525 -0.60 -22.77 26.44
C ALA A 525 -1.45 -23.08 27.68
N THR A 526 -2.73 -23.35 27.47
CA THR A 526 -3.61 -23.90 28.51
C THR A 526 -3.05 -25.23 29.00
N GLY A 527 -3.02 -25.42 30.31
CA GLY A 527 -2.52 -26.66 30.91
C GLY A 527 -3.37 -27.12 32.08
N ASN A 528 -3.42 -28.42 32.30
CA ASN A 528 -4.13 -29.01 33.41
C ASN A 528 -3.20 -29.19 34.62
N ILE A 529 -3.75 -28.95 35.80
CA ILE A 529 -3.19 -29.40 37.05
C ILE A 529 -3.31 -30.93 37.08
N THR A 530 -2.19 -31.61 37.34
CA THR A 530 -2.12 -33.08 37.32
C THR A 530 -1.82 -33.64 38.69
N LYS A 531 -2.18 -34.91 38.93
CA LYS A 531 -1.80 -35.65 40.14
C LYS A 531 -0.66 -36.63 39.86
N THR A 532 0.34 -36.62 40.74
CA THR A 532 1.33 -37.70 40.90
C THR A 532 1.36 -38.17 42.37
N GLY A 533 2.26 -39.09 42.71
CA GLY A 533 2.41 -39.63 44.08
C GLY A 533 1.87 -41.05 44.24
N THR A 534 1.94 -41.57 45.46
CA THR A 534 1.75 -43.01 45.75
C THR A 534 0.38 -43.36 46.35
N SER A 535 -0.43 -42.39 46.76
CA SER A 535 -1.77 -42.63 47.30
C SER A 535 -2.72 -43.04 46.17
N THR A 536 -3.37 -44.19 46.34
CA THR A 536 -4.42 -44.70 45.46
C THR A 536 -5.72 -43.96 45.72
N ILE A 537 -6.42 -43.59 44.64
CA ILE A 537 -7.77 -43.04 44.68
C ILE A 537 -8.54 -43.73 43.56
N ALA A 538 -9.61 -44.45 43.88
CA ALA A 538 -10.43 -45.13 42.87
C ALA A 538 -10.94 -44.10 41.83
N GLY A 539 -11.00 -44.46 40.54
CA GLY A 539 -11.42 -43.52 39.48
C GLY A 539 -10.42 -42.39 39.14
N VAL A 540 -9.28 -42.29 39.82
CA VAL A 540 -8.25 -41.27 39.54
C VAL A 540 -7.01 -41.88 38.92
N THR A 541 -6.72 -41.49 37.68
CA THR A 541 -5.53 -41.89 36.93
C THR A 541 -4.53 -40.73 36.82
N GLY A 542 -3.36 -40.98 36.22
CA GLY A 542 -2.36 -39.93 35.99
C GLY A 542 -2.80 -38.81 35.04
N THR A 543 -3.91 -39.01 34.32
CA THR A 543 -4.48 -38.06 33.36
C THR A 543 -5.71 -37.32 33.89
N THR A 544 -6.25 -37.69 35.05
CA THR A 544 -7.40 -37.01 35.68
C THR A 544 -7.09 -35.51 35.86
N ASN A 545 -8.01 -34.65 35.40
CA ASN A 545 -7.85 -33.20 35.47
C ASN A 545 -8.21 -32.67 36.87
N PHE A 546 -7.26 -32.00 37.54
CA PHE A 546 -7.46 -31.41 38.86
C PHE A 546 -7.74 -29.90 38.80
N GLY A 547 -7.85 -29.32 37.61
CA GLY A 547 -8.13 -27.90 37.39
C GLY A 547 -7.37 -27.40 36.17
N THR A 548 -8.05 -26.66 35.30
CA THR A 548 -7.44 -26.12 34.07
C THR A 548 -6.96 -24.69 34.31
N LEU A 549 -5.72 -24.42 33.93
CA LEU A 549 -5.09 -23.10 34.00
C LEU A 549 -4.95 -22.52 32.59
N THR A 550 -5.56 -21.37 32.37
CA THR A 550 -5.45 -20.61 31.12
C THR A 550 -5.01 -19.20 31.45
N GLU A 551 -3.92 -18.77 30.83
CA GLU A 551 -3.52 -17.39 30.87
C GLU A 551 -4.41 -16.59 29.91
N VAL A 552 -4.98 -15.50 30.40
CA VAL A 552 -5.72 -14.56 29.57
C VAL A 552 -4.99 -13.23 29.51
N PRO A 553 -5.11 -12.48 28.41
CA PRO A 553 -4.61 -11.13 28.31
C PRO A 553 -5.01 -10.27 29.51
N GLY A 554 -4.11 -9.37 29.91
CA GLY A 554 -4.34 -8.43 31.00
C GLY A 554 -5.36 -7.33 30.68
N SER A 555 -5.39 -6.30 31.53
CA SER A 555 -6.18 -5.11 31.25
C SER A 555 -5.62 -4.40 30.02
N VAL A 556 -6.51 -3.89 29.16
CA VAL A 556 -6.09 -3.09 28.00
C VAL A 556 -5.21 -1.92 28.45
N ASN A 557 -4.06 -1.79 27.82
CA ASN A 557 -3.00 -0.85 28.18
C ASN A 557 -2.53 -0.01 26.99
N LYS A 558 -2.50 -0.59 25.78
CA LYS A 558 -1.97 0.06 24.57
C LYS A 558 -2.86 -0.21 23.36
N LEU A 559 -2.92 0.75 22.43
CA LEU A 559 -3.49 0.56 21.09
C LEU A 559 -2.35 0.57 20.06
N VAL A 560 -1.90 -0.61 19.64
CA VAL A 560 -0.75 -0.74 18.74
C VAL A 560 -1.19 -0.62 17.29
N VAL A 561 -0.61 0.31 16.54
CA VAL A 561 -0.85 0.48 15.10
C VAL A 561 0.06 -0.46 14.31
N THR A 562 -0.52 -1.35 13.50
CA THR A 562 0.24 -2.15 12.52
C THR A 562 0.18 -1.43 11.17
N LEU A 563 1.33 -1.11 10.59
CA LEU A 563 1.40 -0.46 9.27
C LEU A 563 1.46 -1.49 8.13
N PRO A 564 1.13 -1.13 6.88
CA PRO A 564 1.30 -2.00 5.72
C PRO A 564 2.72 -2.58 5.66
N GLY A 565 2.87 -3.87 5.33
CA GLY A 565 4.16 -4.57 5.30
C GLY A 565 4.64 -5.10 6.66
N GLN A 566 3.88 -4.85 7.73
CA GLN A 566 4.14 -5.45 9.04
C GLN A 566 3.08 -6.47 9.43
N THR A 567 3.48 -7.40 10.30
CA THR A 567 2.60 -8.36 10.96
C THR A 567 2.70 -8.17 12.46
N PHE A 568 1.57 -8.15 13.16
CA PHE A 568 1.53 -8.11 14.61
C PHE A 568 1.45 -9.52 15.18
N THR A 569 2.30 -9.82 16.14
CA THR A 569 2.30 -11.09 16.90
C THR A 569 2.05 -10.80 18.38
N ALA A 570 1.08 -11.49 18.98
CA ALA A 570 0.77 -11.35 20.41
C ALA A 570 2.01 -11.62 21.28
N GLY A 571 2.20 -10.82 22.33
CA GLY A 571 3.36 -10.92 23.22
C GLY A 571 4.66 -10.30 22.67
N SER A 572 4.78 -10.12 21.35
CA SER A 572 6.01 -9.65 20.69
C SER A 572 5.87 -8.30 19.95
N GLY A 573 4.65 -7.91 19.56
CA GLY A 573 4.38 -6.65 18.86
C GLY A 573 4.49 -6.76 17.34
N ASN A 574 4.75 -5.62 16.67
CA ASN A 574 4.90 -5.56 15.22
C ASN A 574 6.28 -6.05 14.77
N ALA A 575 6.32 -6.86 13.71
CA ALA A 575 7.52 -7.27 13.00
C ALA A 575 7.40 -6.97 11.49
N GLY A 576 8.55 -6.80 10.82
CA GLY A 576 8.64 -6.46 9.40
C GLY A 576 9.02 -4.99 9.16
N THR A 577 9.04 -4.57 7.88
CA THR A 577 9.32 -3.18 7.48
C THR A 577 8.06 -2.53 6.95
N ALA A 578 7.73 -1.34 7.45
CA ALA A 578 6.60 -0.59 6.94
C ALA A 578 6.78 -0.27 5.46
N THR A 579 5.76 -0.54 4.65
CA THR A 579 5.75 -0.23 3.22
C THR A 579 5.76 1.28 3.03
N ASN A 580 6.59 1.77 2.12
CA ASN A 580 6.60 3.19 1.78
C ASN A 580 5.24 3.61 1.19
N GLN A 581 4.76 4.77 1.60
CA GLN A 581 3.50 5.35 1.12
C GLN A 581 3.79 6.50 0.16
N THR A 582 2.75 7.03 -0.50
CA THR A 582 2.87 8.17 -1.41
C THR A 582 1.98 9.30 -0.93
N ALA A 583 2.52 10.52 -0.90
CA ALA A 583 1.81 11.70 -0.43
C ALA A 583 0.53 11.95 -1.26
N GLY A 584 -0.57 12.24 -0.58
CA GLY A 584 -1.88 12.48 -1.20
C GLY A 584 -2.63 11.21 -1.64
N ILE A 585 -1.99 10.04 -1.59
CA ILE A 585 -2.64 8.75 -1.90
C ILE A 585 -3.10 8.11 -0.60
N SER A 586 -4.36 7.67 -0.59
CA SER A 586 -4.91 6.96 0.56
C SER A 586 -4.33 5.55 0.64
N PHE A 587 -3.92 5.15 1.83
CA PHE A 587 -3.52 3.78 2.15
C PHE A 587 -4.26 3.27 3.37
N ASN A 588 -4.38 1.96 3.49
CA ASN A 588 -5.10 1.35 4.59
C ASN A 588 -4.14 1.01 5.72
N ILE A 589 -4.40 1.52 6.93
CA ILE A 589 -3.86 0.92 8.15
C ILE A 589 -4.58 -0.43 8.32
N PRO A 590 -3.86 -1.57 8.22
CA PRO A 590 -4.52 -2.87 8.21
C PRO A 590 -5.22 -3.20 9.51
N LYS A 591 -4.53 -2.96 10.64
CA LYS A 591 -5.02 -3.33 11.98
C LYS A 591 -4.52 -2.36 13.04
N ILE A 592 -5.36 -2.13 14.04
CA ILE A 592 -4.97 -1.65 15.35
C ILE A 592 -5.36 -2.70 16.36
N THR A 593 -4.42 -3.01 17.22
CA THR A 593 -4.56 -4.08 18.20
C THR A 593 -4.56 -3.47 19.59
N ALA A 594 -5.65 -3.69 20.32
CA ALA A 594 -5.72 -3.40 21.74
C ALA A 594 -4.96 -4.47 22.50
N THR A 595 -3.95 -4.07 23.25
CA THR A 595 -3.09 -4.99 23.98
C THR A 595 -2.96 -4.64 25.45
N ASP A 596 -2.59 -5.62 26.26
CA ASP A 596 -2.15 -5.40 27.63
C ASP A 596 -0.71 -4.83 27.66
N LYS A 597 -0.11 -4.74 28.86
CA LYS A 597 1.24 -4.16 29.01
C LYS A 597 2.33 -5.00 28.33
N PHE A 598 2.08 -6.29 28.15
CA PHE A 598 2.98 -7.29 27.54
C PHE A 598 2.70 -7.54 26.05
N LEU A 599 1.81 -6.75 25.44
CA LEU A 599 1.44 -6.86 24.02
C LEU A 599 0.58 -8.09 23.69
N ASN A 600 -0.08 -8.70 24.68
CA ASN A 600 -1.10 -9.72 24.41
C ASN A 600 -2.38 -9.05 23.95
N VAL A 601 -3.08 -9.64 22.97
CA VAL A 601 -4.31 -9.07 22.40
C VAL A 601 -5.45 -9.16 23.40
N VAL A 602 -6.02 -8.04 23.84
CA VAL A 602 -7.12 -8.03 24.82
C VAL A 602 -8.44 -8.22 24.10
N THR A 603 -8.89 -9.48 24.00
CA THR A 603 -10.06 -9.87 23.20
C THR A 603 -11.38 -9.27 23.68
N THR A 604 -11.46 -8.92 24.97
CA THR A 604 -12.62 -8.23 25.57
C THR A 604 -12.74 -6.76 25.14
N TYR A 605 -11.69 -6.18 24.56
CA TYR A 605 -11.76 -4.85 23.96
C TYR A 605 -12.48 -4.93 22.62
N GLY A 606 -13.78 -4.61 22.64
CA GLY A 606 -14.66 -4.72 21.47
C GLY A 606 -15.63 -3.56 21.31
N GLY A 607 -16.43 -3.65 20.25
CA GLY A 607 -17.46 -2.68 19.90
C GLY A 607 -16.92 -1.44 19.19
N ALA A 608 -17.83 -0.51 18.89
CA ALA A 608 -17.49 0.74 18.25
C ALA A 608 -16.75 1.67 19.24
N LYS A 609 -15.58 2.14 18.83
CA LYS A 609 -14.72 3.09 19.56
C LYS A 609 -14.46 4.29 18.68
N THR A 610 -14.31 5.47 19.29
CA THR A 610 -13.80 6.64 18.58
C THR A 610 -12.30 6.67 18.78
N ILE A 611 -11.54 6.34 17.74
CA ILE A 611 -10.07 6.36 17.83
C ILE A 611 -9.55 7.61 17.13
N SER A 612 -8.71 8.34 17.86
CA SER A 612 -7.89 9.45 17.37
C SER A 612 -6.51 8.92 16.98
N TYR A 613 -6.00 9.35 15.83
CA TYR A 613 -4.62 9.08 15.47
C TYR A 613 -3.86 10.37 15.21
N THR A 614 -2.63 10.42 15.72
CA THR A 614 -1.75 11.56 15.57
C THR A 614 -0.43 11.13 14.95
N GLY A 615 0.08 11.96 14.02
CA GLY A 615 1.47 11.92 13.58
C GLY A 615 2.24 13.13 14.14
N PRO A 616 3.58 13.14 14.09
CA PRO A 616 4.40 14.26 14.56
C PRO A 616 3.95 15.58 13.92
N GLY A 617 3.44 16.47 14.78
CA GLY A 617 2.85 17.74 14.38
C GLY A 617 3.90 18.72 13.84
N SER A 618 3.94 18.86 12.51
CA SER A 618 4.47 20.05 11.84
C SER A 618 3.81 20.33 10.47
N ASN A 619 2.72 19.64 10.14
CA ASN A 619 2.08 19.71 8.81
C ASN A 619 1.06 20.85 8.69
N PRO A 620 1.25 21.84 7.80
CA PRO A 620 0.17 22.71 7.36
C PRO A 620 -0.80 21.91 6.48
N GLY A 621 -2.08 21.80 6.87
CA GLY A 621 -3.11 21.07 6.11
C GLY A 621 -3.33 19.61 6.51
N PHE A 622 -2.54 19.08 7.44
CA PHE A 622 -2.89 17.87 8.18
C PHE A 622 -3.80 18.28 9.33
N VAL A 623 -5.07 17.86 9.30
CA VAL A 623 -5.95 17.98 10.45
C VAL A 623 -5.39 17.02 11.50
N PRO A 624 -4.76 17.52 12.58
CA PRO A 624 -4.13 16.67 13.56
C PRO A 624 -5.26 16.01 14.34
N SER A 625 -5.35 14.69 14.28
CA SER A 625 -6.49 13.89 14.76
C SER A 625 -7.61 13.72 13.73
N TYR A 626 -7.58 12.56 13.08
CA TYR A 626 -8.79 11.95 12.54
C TYR A 626 -9.39 11.10 13.65
N THR A 627 -10.55 11.51 14.14
CA THR A 627 -11.42 10.65 14.92
C THR A 627 -12.27 9.86 13.96
N THR A 628 -12.16 8.53 13.99
CA THR A 628 -13.05 7.66 13.24
C THR A 628 -13.67 6.63 14.16
N ALA A 629 -14.90 6.23 13.84
CA ALA A 629 -15.55 5.11 14.48
C ALA A 629 -14.89 3.82 13.98
N VAL A 630 -14.14 3.16 14.85
CA VAL A 630 -13.51 1.87 14.59
C VAL A 630 -14.23 0.81 15.39
N THR A 631 -14.67 -0.24 14.73
CA THR A 631 -15.25 -1.40 15.42
C THR A 631 -14.15 -2.40 15.73
N PHE A 632 -13.95 -2.70 17.01
CA PHE A 632 -13.07 -3.77 17.44
C PHE A 632 -13.86 -5.07 17.60
N ALA A 633 -13.30 -6.16 17.07
CA ALA A 633 -13.73 -7.51 17.36
C ALA A 633 -12.51 -8.28 17.89
N SER A 634 -12.68 -8.93 19.04
CA SER A 634 -11.61 -9.68 19.70
C SER A 634 -10.30 -8.89 19.85
N GLY A 635 -10.38 -7.63 20.28
CA GLY A 635 -9.21 -6.78 20.52
C GLY A 635 -8.54 -6.22 19.26
N VAL A 636 -9.06 -6.52 18.07
CA VAL A 636 -8.49 -6.07 16.79
C VAL A 636 -9.52 -5.25 16.02
N SER A 637 -9.08 -4.15 15.41
CA SER A 637 -9.94 -3.37 14.52
C SER A 637 -10.38 -4.20 13.31
N THR A 638 -11.68 -4.27 13.05
CA THR A 638 -12.26 -4.98 11.89
C THR A 638 -12.31 -4.12 10.64
N THR A 639 -12.36 -2.81 10.81
CA THR A 639 -12.34 -1.84 9.71
C THR A 639 -10.90 -1.48 9.38
N THR A 640 -10.48 -1.69 8.14
CA THR A 640 -9.25 -1.08 7.62
C THR A 640 -9.42 0.44 7.57
N LEU A 641 -8.45 1.18 8.08
CA LEU A 641 -8.58 2.65 8.13
C LEU A 641 -7.85 3.29 6.96
N ALA A 642 -8.63 3.83 6.03
CA ALA A 642 -8.12 4.68 4.97
C ALA A 642 -7.48 5.95 5.57
N THR A 643 -6.18 6.11 5.34
CA THR A 643 -5.35 7.20 5.86
C THR A 643 -4.64 7.85 4.69
N THR A 644 -4.67 9.17 4.62
CA THR A 644 -3.94 9.92 3.60
C THR A 644 -2.94 10.83 4.29
N LEU A 645 -1.65 10.59 4.03
CA LEU A 645 -0.57 11.47 4.46
C LEU A 645 -0.26 12.42 3.32
N THR A 646 -0.24 13.73 3.59
CA THR A 646 -0.13 14.76 2.54
C THR A 646 1.26 15.33 2.38
N LYS A 647 2.20 15.06 3.31
CA LYS A 647 3.59 15.53 3.23
C LYS A 647 4.55 14.37 3.01
N ALA A 648 5.50 14.57 2.09
CA ALA A 648 6.56 13.62 1.82
C ALA A 648 7.66 13.68 2.90
N GLU A 649 7.62 12.77 3.87
CA GLU A 649 8.61 12.65 4.97
C GLU A 649 8.60 11.26 5.60
N THR A 650 9.61 10.95 6.42
CA THR A 650 9.57 9.76 7.30
C THR A 650 8.93 10.13 8.63
N THR A 651 7.91 9.39 9.04
CA THR A 651 7.04 9.74 10.17
C THR A 651 6.57 8.51 10.95
N THR A 652 5.81 8.71 12.04
CA THR A 652 5.18 7.64 12.84
C THR A 652 3.71 7.98 13.12
N ILE A 653 2.92 6.97 13.47
CA ILE A 653 1.49 7.10 13.77
C ILE A 653 1.21 6.53 15.17
N THR A 654 0.48 7.27 15.99
CA THR A 654 0.01 6.82 17.30
C THR A 654 -1.51 6.75 17.31
N ALA A 655 -2.08 5.76 18.00
CA ALA A 655 -3.53 5.62 18.19
C ALA A 655 -3.94 5.92 19.64
N GLY A 656 -5.13 6.47 19.85
CA GLY A 656 -5.72 6.60 21.19
C GLY A 656 -7.24 6.74 21.17
N ASP A 657 -7.92 6.20 22.16
CA ASP A 657 -9.40 6.29 22.29
C ASP A 657 -9.85 7.39 23.28
N GLY A 658 -8.90 8.20 23.76
CA GLY A 658 -9.10 9.24 24.78
C GLY A 658 -8.78 8.78 26.20
N ALA A 659 -8.88 7.49 26.50
CA ALA A 659 -8.47 6.92 27.79
C ALA A 659 -7.15 6.15 27.69
N ILE A 660 -6.94 5.46 26.57
CA ILE A 660 -5.80 4.60 26.30
C ILE A 660 -5.04 5.17 25.11
N THR A 661 -3.73 5.28 25.25
CA THR A 661 -2.82 5.70 24.17
C THR A 661 -1.83 4.59 23.84
N GLY A 662 -1.63 4.36 22.56
CA GLY A 662 -0.65 3.42 22.05
C GLY A 662 0.77 3.99 22.01
N PRO A 663 1.78 3.13 21.84
CA PRO A 663 3.10 3.59 21.42
C PRO A 663 3.04 4.16 19.99
N ALA A 664 4.05 4.95 19.64
CA ALA A 664 4.27 5.31 18.24
C ALA A 664 4.52 4.02 17.43
N SER A 665 3.96 3.97 16.22
CA SER A 665 4.28 2.91 15.24
C SER A 665 5.77 2.89 14.93
N SER A 666 6.21 1.85 14.22
CA SER A 666 7.48 1.92 13.47
C SER A 666 7.46 3.12 12.50
N SER A 667 8.63 3.54 12.07
CA SER A 667 8.75 4.59 11.04
C SER A 667 8.13 4.15 9.71
N VAL A 668 7.40 5.07 9.05
CA VAL A 668 6.90 4.93 7.68
C VAL A 668 7.45 6.07 6.83
N THR A 669 7.96 5.74 5.65
CA THR A 669 8.42 6.74 4.67
C THR A 669 7.28 7.08 3.72
N VAL A 670 6.97 8.37 3.59
CA VAL A 670 6.03 8.91 2.61
C VAL A 670 6.83 9.56 1.49
N ASN A 671 6.75 8.97 0.31
CA ASN A 671 7.33 9.50 -0.91
C ASN A 671 6.48 10.64 -1.46
N VAL A 672 7.10 11.50 -2.28
CA VAL A 672 6.38 12.53 -3.02
C VAL A 672 5.40 11.91 -4.02
N GLY A 673 4.25 12.57 -4.22
CA GLY A 673 3.28 12.18 -5.24
C GLY A 673 3.78 12.46 -6.66
N SER A 674 3.00 12.05 -7.66
CA SER A 674 3.26 12.42 -9.06
C SER A 674 3.16 13.93 -9.25
N LEU A 675 3.98 14.47 -10.16
CA LEU A 675 3.87 15.85 -10.61
C LEU A 675 2.42 16.22 -10.92
N SER A 676 1.94 17.30 -10.32
CA SER A 676 0.59 17.84 -10.54
C SER A 676 0.63 19.24 -11.12
N SER A 677 1.56 20.09 -10.67
CA SER A 677 1.64 21.49 -11.10
C SER A 677 3.02 22.08 -10.80
N PHE A 678 3.21 23.35 -11.17
CA PHE A 678 4.38 24.12 -10.77
C PHE A 678 3.99 25.25 -9.82
N VAL A 679 4.92 25.66 -8.98
CA VAL A 679 4.80 26.89 -8.17
C VAL A 679 5.88 27.86 -8.62
N VAL A 680 5.46 29.07 -9.02
CA VAL A 680 6.36 30.15 -9.46
C VAL A 680 6.36 31.26 -8.43
N THR A 681 7.51 31.48 -7.79
CA THR A 681 7.67 32.45 -6.69
C THR A 681 8.94 33.27 -6.87
N ASN A 682 9.17 34.21 -5.94
CA ASN A 682 10.51 34.76 -5.74
C ASN A 682 11.47 33.68 -5.18
N THR A 683 12.76 34.00 -5.09
CA THR A 683 13.81 33.04 -4.63
C THR A 683 13.67 32.61 -3.17
N SER A 684 12.84 33.29 -2.38
CA SER A 684 12.55 33.00 -0.97
C SER A 684 11.19 32.30 -0.77
N ASP A 685 10.63 31.68 -1.81
CA ASP A 685 9.30 31.04 -1.83
C ASP A 685 8.12 31.99 -1.50
N GLY A 686 8.32 33.31 -1.63
CA GLY A 686 7.28 34.33 -1.45
C GLY A 686 6.73 34.90 -2.76
N PRO A 687 5.75 35.82 -2.69
CA PRO A 687 5.22 36.48 -3.87
C PRO A 687 6.31 37.30 -4.59
N ILE A 688 6.25 37.33 -5.91
CA ILE A 688 7.07 38.21 -6.74
C ILE A 688 6.59 39.65 -6.49
N GLY A 689 7.52 40.50 -6.02
CA GLY A 689 7.25 41.92 -5.79
C GLY A 689 7.32 42.75 -7.07
N THR A 690 7.17 44.06 -6.95
CA THR A 690 7.27 45.01 -8.06
C THR A 690 8.63 44.93 -8.77
N GLN A 691 8.62 44.90 -10.10
CA GLN A 691 9.81 44.83 -10.94
C GLN A 691 9.93 46.06 -11.85
N LEU A 692 11.08 46.21 -12.51
CA LEU A 692 11.37 47.29 -13.46
C LEU A 692 11.68 46.71 -14.84
N ALA A 693 11.01 47.21 -15.89
CA ALA A 693 11.29 46.81 -17.26
C ALA A 693 12.76 47.09 -17.64
N GLY A 694 13.40 46.15 -18.32
CA GLY A 694 14.82 46.18 -18.67
C GLY A 694 15.78 45.77 -17.55
N THR A 695 15.29 45.50 -16.32
CA THR A 695 16.11 44.99 -15.22
C THR A 695 15.82 43.51 -14.97
N ALA A 696 16.86 42.68 -14.89
CA ALA A 696 16.71 41.26 -14.61
C ALA A 696 16.35 41.02 -13.15
N PHE A 697 15.46 40.06 -12.89
CA PHE A 697 15.14 39.56 -11.55
C PHE A 697 15.05 38.04 -11.57
N ASN A 698 15.20 37.41 -10.39
CA ASN A 698 15.20 35.96 -10.27
C ASN A 698 13.87 35.44 -9.72
N ILE A 699 13.40 34.36 -10.34
CA ILE A 699 12.29 33.55 -9.85
C ILE A 699 12.80 32.18 -9.37
N LYS A 700 11.92 31.48 -8.64
CA LYS A 700 12.05 30.07 -8.29
C LYS A 700 10.84 29.34 -8.84
N VAL A 701 11.08 28.22 -9.51
CA VAL A 701 10.04 27.29 -9.95
C VAL A 701 10.23 25.98 -9.22
N ARG A 702 9.17 25.47 -8.59
CA ARG A 702 9.16 24.13 -7.99
C ARG A 702 8.17 23.25 -8.74
N ALA A 703 8.63 22.06 -9.13
CA ALA A 703 7.77 20.95 -9.50
C ALA A 703 7.08 20.45 -8.23
N ILE A 704 5.76 20.41 -8.21
CA ILE A 704 5.01 19.96 -7.03
C ILE A 704 3.97 18.89 -7.36
N ASP A 705 3.73 18.03 -6.39
CA ASP A 705 2.55 17.16 -6.39
C ASP A 705 1.28 17.96 -5.99
N ALA A 706 0.13 17.29 -6.02
CA ALA A 706 -1.16 17.91 -5.67
C ALA A 706 -1.23 18.38 -4.20
N GLY A 707 -0.36 17.86 -3.33
CA GLY A 707 -0.23 18.26 -1.93
C GLY A 707 0.74 19.44 -1.71
N GLY A 708 1.39 19.93 -2.76
CA GLY A 708 2.38 21.01 -2.68
C GLY A 708 3.78 20.56 -2.28
N ASN A 709 4.05 19.24 -2.22
CA ASN A 709 5.39 18.72 -1.95
C ASN A 709 6.27 18.90 -3.17
N THR A 710 7.56 19.19 -2.96
CA THR A 710 8.51 19.29 -4.07
C THR A 710 8.81 17.91 -4.65
N ASP A 711 8.44 17.70 -5.91
CA ASP A 711 8.72 16.46 -6.64
C ASP A 711 10.19 16.41 -7.05
N THR A 712 11.00 15.78 -6.20
CA THR A 712 12.45 15.64 -6.42
C THR A 712 12.79 14.72 -7.59
N SER A 713 11.83 13.90 -8.06
CA SER A 713 12.01 13.03 -9.23
C SER A 713 11.98 13.81 -10.55
N PHE A 714 11.40 15.01 -10.56
CA PHE A 714 11.48 15.97 -11.67
C PHE A 714 12.90 16.56 -11.76
N ASN A 715 13.83 15.75 -12.23
CA ASN A 715 15.28 15.99 -12.19
C ASN A 715 15.97 15.33 -13.40
N ALA A 716 17.06 15.91 -13.90
CA ALA A 716 17.83 15.52 -15.09
C ALA A 716 17.40 16.14 -16.43
N ASN A 717 18.22 15.90 -17.47
CA ASN A 717 18.29 16.66 -18.72
C ASN A 717 17.00 16.73 -19.57
N GLY A 718 15.98 15.91 -19.27
CA GLY A 718 14.67 15.91 -19.93
C GLY A 718 13.57 16.70 -19.22
N PHE A 719 13.73 17.04 -17.94
CA PHE A 719 12.70 17.68 -17.12
C PHE A 719 12.88 19.20 -17.10
N LYS A 720 12.24 19.86 -18.07
CA LYS A 720 12.30 21.29 -18.34
C LYS A 720 10.88 21.83 -18.45
N VAL A 721 10.71 23.12 -18.19
CA VAL A 721 9.44 23.83 -18.41
C VAL A 721 9.63 24.92 -19.45
N VAL A 722 8.53 25.42 -20.00
CA VAL A 722 8.49 26.64 -20.79
C VAL A 722 8.04 27.77 -19.87
N ILE A 723 8.80 28.85 -19.84
CA ILE A 723 8.44 30.08 -19.12
C ILE A 723 7.81 31.05 -20.10
N SER A 724 6.60 31.50 -19.76
CA SER A 724 5.87 32.54 -20.48
C SER A 724 5.39 33.62 -19.53
N SER A 725 4.96 34.75 -20.09
CA SER A 725 4.44 35.89 -19.33
C SER A 725 3.27 36.52 -20.06
N THR A 726 2.36 37.14 -19.33
CA THR A 726 1.30 38.00 -19.90
C THR A 726 1.86 39.31 -20.48
N GLY A 727 3.13 39.64 -20.22
CA GLY A 727 3.85 40.74 -20.86
C GLY A 727 5.04 40.25 -21.71
N THR A 728 5.64 41.17 -22.48
CA THR A 728 6.74 40.81 -23.37
C THR A 728 8.07 40.68 -22.61
N LEU A 729 8.65 39.47 -22.61
CA LEU A 729 9.99 39.21 -22.05
C LEU A 729 11.07 39.51 -23.11
N SER A 730 12.16 40.17 -22.70
CA SER A 730 13.36 40.33 -23.53
C SER A 730 14.41 39.23 -23.28
N SER A 731 14.36 38.59 -22.11
CA SER A 731 15.16 37.42 -21.77
C SER A 731 14.48 36.57 -20.68
N GLY A 732 14.81 35.27 -20.61
CA GLY A 732 14.25 34.36 -19.60
C GLY A 732 12.84 33.84 -19.91
N GLY A 733 12.35 34.03 -21.15
CA GLY A 733 11.20 33.27 -21.67
C GLY A 733 11.65 32.06 -22.48
N GLY A 734 10.74 31.10 -22.68
CA GLY A 734 11.00 29.86 -23.42
C GLY A 734 11.44 28.70 -22.54
N THR A 735 12.05 27.67 -23.15
CA THR A 735 12.44 26.44 -22.45
C THR A 735 13.56 26.68 -21.44
N THR A 736 13.39 26.19 -20.22
CA THR A 736 14.36 26.33 -19.12
C THR A 736 15.51 25.32 -19.23
N PRO A 737 16.59 25.51 -18.44
CA PRO A 737 17.47 24.42 -18.03
C PRO A 737 16.72 23.31 -17.28
N ALA A 738 17.41 22.19 -17.08
CA ALA A 738 16.89 21.09 -16.27
C ALA A 738 16.75 21.48 -14.80
N PHE A 739 15.71 20.96 -14.15
CA PHE A 739 15.52 21.10 -12.72
C PHE A 739 16.57 20.28 -11.95
N THR A 740 16.92 20.73 -10.74
CA THR A 740 17.73 19.96 -9.79
C THR A 740 16.86 19.62 -8.60
N ASN A 741 16.61 18.34 -8.36
CA ASN A 741 15.74 17.84 -7.29
C ASN A 741 14.38 18.56 -7.23
N GLY A 742 13.71 18.72 -8.37
CA GLY A 742 12.38 19.36 -8.44
C GLY A 742 12.38 20.88 -8.30
N VAL A 743 13.55 21.53 -8.25
CA VAL A 743 13.66 22.99 -8.14
C VAL A 743 14.48 23.59 -9.26
N LEU A 744 13.99 24.68 -9.83
CA LEU A 744 14.69 25.59 -10.72
C LEU A 744 14.83 26.95 -10.02
N SER A 745 15.97 27.18 -9.37
CA SER A 745 16.27 28.43 -8.67
C SER A 745 17.78 28.63 -8.51
N PRO A 746 18.32 29.83 -8.78
CA PRO A 746 17.64 31.00 -9.34
C PRO A 746 17.42 30.88 -10.86
N TYR A 747 16.30 31.39 -11.37
CA TYR A 747 16.08 31.55 -12.82
C TYR A 747 15.79 33.01 -13.18
N SER A 748 16.60 33.58 -14.07
CA SER A 748 16.63 35.02 -14.34
C SER A 748 15.70 35.40 -15.50
N ILE A 749 14.87 36.44 -15.29
CA ILE A 749 13.88 36.96 -16.25
C ILE A 749 14.04 38.47 -16.39
N THR A 750 13.87 38.97 -17.62
CA THR A 750 13.84 40.42 -17.91
C THR A 750 12.64 40.77 -18.79
N PHE A 751 11.85 41.76 -18.39
CA PHE A 751 10.78 42.33 -19.23
C PHE A 751 11.36 43.32 -20.25
N SER A 752 10.79 43.35 -21.45
CA SER A 752 11.19 44.28 -22.53
C SER A 752 10.92 45.73 -22.13
N THR A 753 11.76 46.67 -22.56
CA THR A 753 11.51 48.11 -22.33
C THR A 753 10.41 48.69 -23.22
N SER A 754 9.96 47.97 -24.25
CA SER A 754 8.96 48.41 -25.23
C SER A 754 7.49 48.06 -24.88
N GLY A 755 7.23 47.53 -23.69
CA GLY A 755 5.89 47.14 -23.23
C GLY A 755 5.01 48.30 -22.75
N THR A 756 3.75 47.99 -22.42
CA THR A 756 2.84 48.95 -21.78
C THR A 756 3.09 48.94 -20.27
N TYR A 757 3.56 50.05 -19.72
CA TYR A 757 3.94 50.17 -18.30
C TYR A 757 3.40 51.46 -17.65
N PRO A 758 3.14 51.46 -16.33
CA PRO A 758 3.15 50.31 -15.43
C PRO A 758 2.04 49.30 -15.80
N GLY A 759 2.34 48.02 -15.68
CA GLY A 759 1.42 46.94 -16.04
C GLY A 759 1.42 45.83 -15.01
N SER A 760 0.31 45.10 -14.92
CA SER A 760 0.11 43.95 -14.04
C SER A 760 0.32 42.67 -14.85
N PHE A 761 1.29 41.86 -14.43
CA PHE A 761 1.74 40.69 -15.18
C PHE A 761 1.88 39.46 -14.29
N THR A 762 1.93 38.30 -14.92
CA THR A 762 2.14 36.98 -14.31
C THR A 762 3.18 36.23 -15.11
N ILE A 763 3.91 35.33 -14.44
CA ILE A 763 4.80 34.36 -15.08
C ILE A 763 4.14 32.98 -15.00
N THR A 764 4.14 32.25 -16.10
CA THR A 764 3.64 30.88 -16.17
C THR A 764 4.78 29.92 -16.50
N ALA A 765 4.82 28.78 -15.81
CA ALA A 765 5.68 27.63 -16.09
C ALA A 765 4.81 26.44 -16.51
N GLU A 766 5.14 25.79 -17.62
CA GLU A 766 4.36 24.67 -18.17
C GLU A 766 5.24 23.57 -18.80
N THR A 767 4.81 22.31 -18.70
CA THR A 767 5.43 21.15 -19.37
C THR A 767 5.13 21.19 -20.88
N ASN A 768 5.98 21.87 -21.66
CA ASN A 768 5.75 22.08 -23.10
C ASN A 768 4.56 23.04 -23.37
N PRO A 769 4.48 23.73 -24.53
CA PRO A 769 3.35 24.60 -24.82
C PRO A 769 2.05 23.79 -24.82
N ASN A 770 1.13 24.08 -23.88
CA ASN A 770 -0.13 23.37 -23.62
C ASN A 770 -0.04 22.01 -22.91
N GLY A 771 0.99 21.76 -22.10
CA GLY A 771 1.01 20.61 -21.18
C GLY A 771 -0.08 20.68 -20.11
N PRO A 772 -0.49 19.53 -19.53
CA PRO A 772 -1.50 19.50 -18.48
C PRO A 772 -1.01 20.11 -17.15
N GLU A 773 0.30 20.08 -16.87
CA GLU A 773 0.87 20.66 -15.64
C GLU A 773 1.33 22.11 -15.87
N VAL A 774 0.63 23.03 -15.20
CA VAL A 774 0.85 24.49 -15.29
C VAL A 774 1.01 25.09 -13.90
N GLY A 775 1.81 26.14 -13.80
CA GLY A 775 1.97 26.93 -12.58
C GLY A 775 2.12 28.41 -12.90
N THR A 776 1.26 29.24 -12.32
CA THR A 776 1.30 30.70 -12.53
C THR A 776 1.68 31.40 -11.23
N SER A 777 2.55 32.41 -11.34
CA SER A 777 2.92 33.26 -10.21
C SER A 777 1.74 34.09 -9.71
N ASN A 778 1.91 34.78 -8.58
CA ASN A 778 1.04 35.90 -8.26
C ASN A 778 1.09 36.95 -9.39
N SER A 779 0.05 37.77 -9.48
CA SER A 779 0.11 38.99 -10.28
C SER A 779 1.02 40.01 -9.59
N PHE A 780 1.92 40.63 -10.36
CA PHE A 780 2.86 41.64 -9.88
C PHE A 780 3.00 42.80 -10.87
N THR A 781 3.40 43.96 -10.37
CA THR A 781 3.55 45.17 -11.17
C THR A 781 4.93 45.21 -11.81
N VAL A 782 5.00 45.51 -13.11
CA VAL A 782 6.25 45.90 -13.78
C VAL A 782 6.14 47.38 -14.14
N ASN A 783 7.05 48.19 -13.60
CA ASN A 783 7.12 49.63 -13.86
C ASN A 783 7.91 49.94 -15.14
N ALA A 784 7.62 51.10 -15.73
CA ALA A 784 8.35 51.60 -16.89
C ALA A 784 9.84 51.79 -16.51
N PRO A 785 10.78 51.60 -17.46
CA PRO A 785 12.19 51.89 -17.19
C PRO A 785 12.35 53.36 -16.77
N ALA A 786 13.36 53.66 -15.97
CA ALA A 786 13.62 55.03 -15.55
C ALA A 786 13.73 55.96 -16.77
N CYS A 787 12.93 57.02 -16.73
CA CYS A 787 12.88 58.02 -17.76
C CYS A 787 14.16 58.87 -17.69
N THR A 788 14.85 59.09 -18.81
CA THR A 788 16.07 59.90 -18.86
C THR A 788 15.98 60.97 -19.95
N ASN A 789 16.29 62.21 -19.57
CA ASN A 789 16.37 63.34 -20.49
C ASN A 789 17.43 63.08 -21.57
N PRO A 790 17.25 63.64 -22.79
CA PRO A 790 18.25 63.52 -23.84
C PRO A 790 19.56 64.16 -23.38
N THR A 791 20.68 63.49 -23.63
CA THR A 791 22.03 63.99 -23.33
C THR A 791 22.89 63.77 -24.57
N VAL A 792 23.50 64.83 -25.12
CA VAL A 792 24.36 64.71 -26.30
C VAL A 792 25.61 63.90 -25.96
N THR A 793 25.80 62.78 -26.64
CA THR A 793 26.93 61.85 -26.46
C THR A 793 27.97 61.99 -27.56
N THR A 794 27.63 62.60 -28.70
CA THR A 794 28.59 62.88 -29.77
C THR A 794 28.32 64.26 -30.35
N GLN A 795 29.35 65.09 -30.37
CA GLN A 795 29.32 66.47 -30.84
C GLN A 795 29.80 66.54 -32.31
N PRO A 796 29.14 67.32 -33.19
CA PRO A 796 29.68 67.58 -34.52
C PRO A 796 30.99 68.37 -34.47
N THR A 797 31.84 68.13 -35.46
CA THR A 797 33.15 68.78 -35.62
C THR A 797 33.16 69.69 -36.85
N ASN A 798 33.91 70.79 -36.78
CA ASN A 798 34.09 71.70 -37.90
C ASN A 798 34.59 70.94 -39.14
N GLN A 799 34.05 71.26 -40.30
CA GLN A 799 34.42 70.65 -41.58
C GLN A 799 35.12 71.67 -42.46
N THR A 800 36.22 71.29 -43.10
CA THR A 800 36.92 72.11 -44.09
C THR A 800 37.03 71.33 -45.39
N VAL A 801 36.48 71.87 -46.47
CA VAL A 801 36.53 71.29 -47.81
C VAL A 801 36.97 72.35 -48.82
N THR A 802 37.43 71.91 -49.99
CA THR A 802 37.68 72.82 -51.13
C THR A 802 36.54 72.66 -52.13
N TYR A 803 36.15 73.75 -52.78
CA TYR A 803 35.09 73.72 -53.79
C TYR A 803 35.37 72.65 -54.87
N GLY A 804 34.35 71.85 -55.20
CA GLY A 804 34.47 70.65 -56.02
C GLY A 804 34.53 69.33 -55.23
N ALA A 805 34.57 69.38 -53.89
CA ALA A 805 34.34 68.19 -53.06
C ALA A 805 32.93 67.64 -53.25
N ALA A 806 32.78 66.30 -53.24
CA ALA A 806 31.49 65.64 -53.43
C ALA A 806 30.49 65.97 -52.30
N SER A 807 30.97 66.04 -51.05
CA SER A 807 30.14 66.37 -49.88
C SER A 807 30.97 66.82 -48.67
N ALA A 808 30.31 67.46 -47.71
CA ALA A 808 30.78 67.63 -46.33
C ALA A 808 29.73 67.05 -45.37
N SER A 809 30.13 66.45 -44.24
CA SER A 809 29.21 65.80 -43.31
C SER A 809 29.46 66.15 -41.84
N PHE A 810 28.38 66.26 -41.07
CA PHE A 810 28.42 66.49 -39.61
C PHE A 810 27.70 65.35 -38.90
N THR A 811 28.31 64.80 -37.85
CA THR A 811 27.76 63.68 -37.07
C THR A 811 27.46 64.10 -35.64
N ALA A 812 26.30 63.71 -35.10
CA ALA A 812 25.90 63.95 -33.73
C ALA A 812 25.07 62.79 -33.18
N ALA A 813 25.15 62.53 -31.88
CA ALA A 813 24.36 61.50 -31.20
C ALA A 813 23.96 61.95 -29.79
N ALA A 814 22.87 61.38 -29.26
CA ALA A 814 22.43 61.58 -27.89
C ALA A 814 21.91 60.27 -27.28
N SER A 815 22.06 60.11 -25.97
CA SER A 815 21.39 59.09 -25.17
C SER A 815 20.12 59.67 -24.52
N GLY A 816 19.18 58.81 -24.13
CA GLY A 816 17.94 59.21 -23.45
C GLY A 816 16.88 58.11 -23.56
N ASN A 817 15.92 58.11 -22.63
CA ASN A 817 14.79 57.18 -22.60
C ASN A 817 13.48 57.95 -22.38
N PRO A 818 12.55 57.97 -23.35
CA PRO A 818 12.60 57.31 -24.66
C PRO A 818 13.75 57.80 -25.57
N THR A 819 14.14 56.98 -26.56
CA THR A 819 15.23 57.31 -27.48
C THR A 819 15.02 58.65 -28.17
N PRO A 820 15.98 59.60 -28.11
CA PRO A 820 15.77 60.94 -28.67
C PRO A 820 15.69 60.94 -30.21
N THR A 821 14.74 61.68 -30.76
CA THR A 821 14.71 62.05 -32.18
C THR A 821 15.67 63.21 -32.45
N VAL A 822 16.18 63.37 -33.67
CA VAL A 822 17.14 64.43 -34.01
C VAL A 822 16.60 65.34 -35.12
N GLN A 823 16.92 66.63 -35.03
CA GLN A 823 16.64 67.65 -36.04
C GLN A 823 17.86 68.56 -36.22
N TRP A 824 18.46 68.57 -37.41
CA TRP A 824 19.57 69.46 -37.73
C TRP A 824 19.09 70.90 -38.00
N GLN A 825 19.89 71.86 -37.55
CA GLN A 825 19.68 73.28 -37.73
C GLN A 825 20.92 73.94 -38.36
N VAL A 826 20.70 75.01 -39.12
CA VAL A 826 21.77 75.84 -39.69
C VAL A 826 21.66 77.28 -39.19
N SER A 827 22.81 77.89 -38.91
CA SER A 827 22.99 79.33 -38.76
C SER A 827 23.76 79.85 -39.98
N ILE A 828 23.13 80.78 -40.70
CA ILE A 828 23.71 81.40 -41.89
C ILE A 828 24.41 82.70 -41.48
N GLY A 829 25.71 82.83 -41.80
CA GLY A 829 26.49 84.04 -41.52
C GLY A 829 26.56 84.46 -40.05
N GLY A 830 26.40 83.52 -39.11
CA GLY A 830 26.39 83.79 -37.66
C GLY A 830 25.04 84.28 -37.09
N GLY A 831 23.95 84.18 -37.85
CA GLY A 831 22.59 84.50 -37.40
C GLY A 831 21.95 83.44 -36.50
N GLY A 832 20.63 83.55 -36.28
CA GLY A 832 19.85 82.55 -35.54
C GLY A 832 19.83 81.18 -36.22
N PHE A 833 19.72 80.11 -35.44
CA PHE A 833 19.61 78.75 -35.98
C PHE A 833 18.18 78.46 -36.42
N THR A 834 18.05 77.87 -37.61
CA THR A 834 16.76 77.48 -38.21
C THR A 834 16.79 75.99 -38.58
N ASN A 835 15.63 75.32 -38.50
CA ASN A 835 15.52 73.91 -38.87
C ASN A 835 15.84 73.74 -40.35
N LEU A 836 16.75 72.81 -40.64
CA LEU A 836 16.95 72.36 -42.00
C LEU A 836 15.78 71.50 -42.45
N THR A 837 15.59 71.42 -43.76
CA THR A 837 14.72 70.45 -44.43
C THR A 837 15.57 69.56 -45.31
N ASN A 838 15.14 68.31 -45.52
CA ASN A 838 15.87 67.33 -46.32
C ASN A 838 15.76 67.61 -47.83
N VAL A 839 16.30 68.76 -48.26
CA VAL A 839 16.27 69.31 -49.61
C VAL A 839 17.69 69.75 -49.99
N ALA A 840 18.11 69.46 -51.22
CA ALA A 840 19.44 69.79 -51.72
C ALA A 840 19.80 71.27 -51.42
N PRO A 841 21.00 71.54 -50.85
CA PRO A 841 22.14 70.61 -50.75
C PRO A 841 22.12 69.66 -49.54
N TYR A 842 21.12 69.74 -48.65
CA TYR A 842 21.08 69.02 -47.38
C TYR A 842 20.37 67.66 -47.47
N SER A 843 20.95 66.65 -46.81
CA SER A 843 20.32 65.35 -46.59
C SER A 843 20.69 64.79 -45.20
N GLY A 844 19.91 63.85 -44.65
CA GLY A 844 20.13 63.28 -43.31
C GLY A 844 19.72 64.22 -42.16
N VAL A 845 18.82 65.16 -42.43
CA VAL A 845 18.43 66.23 -41.49
C VAL A 845 17.74 65.73 -40.21
N THR A 846 17.13 64.54 -40.24
CA THR A 846 16.51 63.90 -39.08
C THR A 846 17.22 62.61 -38.65
N THR A 847 18.50 62.47 -39.04
CA THR A 847 19.34 61.33 -38.64
C THR A 847 20.59 61.83 -37.90
N GLY A 848 21.38 60.92 -37.33
CA GLY A 848 22.62 61.28 -36.63
C GLY A 848 23.71 61.87 -37.55
N THR A 849 23.48 62.01 -38.86
CA THR A 849 24.47 62.51 -39.81
C THR A 849 23.83 63.44 -40.85
N LEU A 850 24.19 64.72 -40.81
CA LEU A 850 23.86 65.69 -41.84
C LEU A 850 24.90 65.62 -42.95
N VAL A 851 24.46 65.56 -44.21
CA VAL A 851 25.31 65.58 -45.40
C VAL A 851 24.95 66.78 -46.27
N ILE A 852 25.96 67.55 -46.65
CA ILE A 852 25.87 68.70 -47.55
C ILE A 852 26.55 68.31 -48.85
N THR A 853 25.77 68.15 -49.91
CA THR A 853 26.26 67.71 -51.23
C THR A 853 26.80 68.90 -52.01
N SER A 854 27.95 68.72 -52.68
CA SER A 854 28.60 69.73 -53.54
C SER A 854 28.65 71.13 -52.89
N PRO A 855 29.27 71.27 -51.70
CA PRO A 855 29.26 72.53 -50.95
C PRO A 855 29.94 73.66 -51.73
N THR A 856 29.26 74.80 -51.86
CA THR A 856 29.73 76.02 -52.53
C THR A 856 30.42 76.97 -51.53
N VAL A 857 31.24 77.91 -52.02
CA VAL A 857 31.92 78.90 -51.16
C VAL A 857 30.91 79.80 -50.41
N SER A 858 29.71 79.99 -50.97
CA SER A 858 28.62 80.72 -50.30
C SER A 858 28.08 80.04 -49.03
N LEU A 859 28.35 78.75 -48.82
CA LEU A 859 27.99 78.02 -47.61
C LEU A 859 29.10 78.07 -46.55
N SER A 860 30.28 78.58 -46.92
CA SER A 860 31.39 78.78 -45.98
C SER A 860 30.94 79.69 -44.84
N THR A 861 31.44 79.47 -43.64
CA THR A 861 31.08 80.14 -42.37
C THR A 861 29.73 79.75 -41.76
N ASN A 862 28.86 79.02 -42.47
CA ASN A 862 27.62 78.52 -41.88
C ASN A 862 27.92 77.50 -40.77
N GLN A 863 27.13 77.55 -39.70
CA GLN A 863 27.26 76.64 -38.56
C GLN A 863 26.08 75.67 -38.50
N TYR A 864 26.36 74.42 -38.14
CA TYR A 864 25.40 73.33 -38.07
C TYR A 864 25.37 72.73 -36.67
N ARG A 865 24.16 72.48 -36.15
CA ARG A 865 23.96 71.79 -34.86
C ARG A 865 22.78 70.84 -34.92
N ALA A 866 22.79 69.82 -34.08
CA ALA A 866 21.70 68.86 -33.92
C ALA A 866 20.91 69.16 -32.65
N VAL A 867 19.58 69.16 -32.75
CA VAL A 867 18.67 69.23 -31.60
C VAL A 867 18.06 67.85 -31.41
N PHE A 868 18.30 67.26 -30.24
CA PHE A 868 17.75 65.97 -29.83
C PHE A 868 16.55 66.17 -28.92
N THR A 869 15.44 65.49 -29.20
CA THR A 869 14.19 65.64 -28.45
C THR A 869 13.67 64.28 -27.97
N ASN A 870 13.22 64.18 -26.73
CA ASN A 870 12.40 63.05 -26.27
C ASN A 870 11.22 63.52 -25.40
N THR A 871 10.35 62.58 -25.04
CA THR A 871 9.10 62.85 -24.30
C THR A 871 9.21 62.60 -22.80
N CYS A 872 10.42 62.59 -22.23
CA CYS A 872 10.62 62.23 -20.84
C CYS A 872 10.09 63.30 -19.86
N GLY A 873 8.93 63.07 -19.23
CA GLY A 873 8.32 64.07 -18.33
C GLY A 873 7.81 65.33 -19.04
N GLY A 874 7.63 65.28 -20.37
CA GLY A 874 7.35 66.43 -21.23
C GLY A 874 8.26 66.43 -22.45
N THR A 875 8.21 67.50 -23.26
CA THR A 875 9.14 67.65 -24.39
C THR A 875 10.49 68.14 -23.89
N GLN A 876 11.47 67.24 -23.86
CA GLN A 876 12.82 67.54 -23.40
C GLN A 876 13.75 67.67 -24.60
N THR A 877 14.66 68.64 -24.57
CA THR A 877 15.60 68.90 -25.66
C THR A 877 17.05 68.99 -25.18
N ALA A 878 17.97 68.39 -25.93
CA ALA A 878 19.41 68.60 -25.80
C ALA A 878 19.99 69.04 -27.13
N THR A 879 20.77 70.12 -27.13
CA THR A 879 21.33 70.70 -28.36
C THR A 879 22.83 70.46 -28.40
N SER A 880 23.35 69.99 -29.53
CA SER A 880 24.79 69.84 -29.74
C SER A 880 25.49 71.20 -29.79
N ASN A 881 26.81 71.19 -29.69
CA ASN A 881 27.60 72.35 -30.10
C ASN A 881 27.36 72.65 -31.60
N ALA A 882 27.73 73.87 -31.99
CA ALA A 882 27.71 74.29 -33.38
C ALA A 882 29.05 73.96 -34.05
N ALA A 883 28.99 73.42 -35.25
CA ALA A 883 30.15 73.10 -36.07
C ALA A 883 30.13 73.90 -37.37
N THR A 884 31.24 74.57 -37.70
CA THR A 884 31.38 75.45 -38.86
C THR A 884 31.78 74.65 -40.10
N LEU A 885 31.13 74.94 -41.24
CA LEU A 885 31.63 74.54 -42.55
C LEU A 885 32.54 75.63 -43.12
N THR A 886 33.75 75.26 -43.50
CA THR A 886 34.67 76.11 -44.27
C THR A 886 34.80 75.52 -45.67
N VAL A 887 34.44 76.31 -46.69
CA VAL A 887 34.63 75.92 -48.10
C VAL A 887 35.67 76.86 -48.70
N ASN A 888 36.85 76.34 -48.96
CA ASN A 888 37.93 77.07 -49.62
C ASN A 888 37.63 77.18 -51.12
N ALA A 889 37.81 78.38 -51.68
CA ALA A 889 37.71 78.59 -53.12
C ALA A 889 38.76 77.73 -53.85
N LYS A 890 38.36 77.09 -54.95
CA LYS A 890 39.29 76.27 -55.73
C LYS A 890 40.23 77.17 -56.52
N THR A 891 41.54 76.93 -56.43
CA THR A 891 42.52 77.71 -57.19
C THR A 891 42.42 77.37 -58.68
N VAL A 892 42.42 78.39 -59.54
CA VAL A 892 42.51 78.24 -61.00
C VAL A 892 43.75 78.93 -61.54
N THR A 893 44.32 78.37 -62.60
CA THR A 893 45.42 78.97 -63.35
C THR A 893 44.89 79.68 -64.59
N GLY A 894 45.24 80.97 -64.73
CA GLY A 894 44.97 81.75 -65.92
C GLY A 894 46.07 81.59 -66.97
N SER A 895 45.74 81.82 -68.23
CA SER A 895 46.70 81.92 -69.33
C SER A 895 46.23 82.99 -70.31
N PHE A 896 47.16 83.56 -71.05
CA PHE A 896 46.87 84.53 -72.10
C PHE A 896 47.83 84.34 -73.26
N THR A 897 47.44 84.80 -74.45
CA THR A 897 48.35 84.89 -75.61
C THR A 897 48.66 86.35 -75.91
N ALA A 898 49.83 86.60 -76.47
CA ALA A 898 50.31 87.94 -76.81
C ALA A 898 50.51 88.05 -78.32
N ASP A 899 50.21 89.23 -78.87
CA ASP A 899 50.46 89.51 -80.28
C ASP A 899 51.95 89.72 -80.56
N ASN A 900 52.37 89.41 -81.77
CA ASN A 900 53.67 89.85 -82.28
C ASN A 900 53.59 91.34 -82.61
N LYS A 901 54.71 92.06 -82.47
CA LYS A 901 54.76 93.48 -82.81
C LYS A 901 56.00 93.83 -83.61
N VAL A 902 55.90 94.92 -84.36
CA VAL A 902 57.07 95.60 -84.94
C VAL A 902 57.67 96.51 -83.86
N TYR A 903 59.01 96.61 -83.82
CA TYR A 903 59.73 97.46 -82.87
C TYR A 903 59.23 98.91 -82.88
N ASP A 904 58.78 99.40 -81.72
CA ASP A 904 58.22 100.74 -81.52
C ASP A 904 58.89 101.50 -80.34
N GLY A 905 59.92 100.91 -79.72
CA GLY A 905 60.66 101.49 -78.61
C GLY A 905 60.10 101.22 -77.21
N ASN A 906 58.96 100.53 -77.06
CA ASN A 906 58.39 100.12 -75.77
C ASN A 906 58.30 98.59 -75.64
N ASN A 907 58.16 98.10 -74.41
CA ASN A 907 57.98 96.67 -74.13
C ASN A 907 56.51 96.27 -73.89
N THR A 908 55.54 97.12 -74.23
CA THR A 908 54.11 96.78 -74.07
C THR A 908 53.71 95.72 -75.07
N ALA A 909 52.96 94.71 -74.60
CA ALA A 909 52.41 93.63 -75.39
C ALA A 909 50.87 93.72 -75.42
N THR A 910 50.28 93.41 -76.58
CA THR A 910 48.83 93.32 -76.75
C THR A 910 48.38 91.91 -76.40
N ILE A 911 47.41 91.77 -75.49
CA ILE A 911 46.82 90.47 -75.14
C ILE A 911 45.75 90.11 -76.17
N LEU A 912 45.87 88.93 -76.79
CA LEU A 912 44.94 88.43 -77.81
C LEU A 912 43.84 87.56 -77.20
N THR A 913 44.20 86.53 -76.43
CA THR A 913 43.24 85.62 -75.80
C THR A 913 43.49 85.52 -74.31
N ARG A 914 42.45 85.13 -73.57
CA ARG A 914 42.46 84.88 -72.13
C ARG A 914 41.73 83.57 -71.89
N THR A 915 42.36 82.64 -71.19
CA THR A 915 41.79 81.32 -70.90
C THR A 915 42.06 80.94 -69.46
N ILE A 916 41.17 80.16 -68.88
CA ILE A 916 41.43 79.43 -67.64
C ILE A 916 41.77 77.99 -68.03
N THR A 917 42.68 77.34 -67.31
CA THR A 917 42.97 75.92 -67.49
C THR A 917 41.69 75.09 -67.28
N PRO A 918 41.18 74.37 -68.30
CA PRO A 918 39.90 73.67 -68.20
C PRO A 918 39.84 72.62 -67.08
N ALA A 919 40.96 71.98 -66.73
CA ALA A 919 41.05 70.99 -65.65
C ALA A 919 40.83 71.58 -64.25
N ASP A 920 41.03 72.89 -64.07
CA ASP A 920 40.81 73.55 -62.79
C ASP A 920 39.32 73.83 -62.56
N ILE A 921 38.51 73.88 -63.63
CA ILE A 921 37.07 74.12 -63.58
C ILE A 921 36.33 72.84 -63.18
N VAL A 922 35.42 72.95 -62.23
CA VAL A 922 34.56 71.87 -61.77
C VAL A 922 33.38 71.73 -62.73
N GLY A 923 33.29 70.60 -63.42
CA GLY A 923 32.15 70.26 -64.28
C GLY A 923 31.90 71.30 -65.38
N SER A 924 30.68 71.82 -65.44
CA SER A 924 30.23 72.80 -66.44
C SER A 924 30.24 74.24 -65.91
N ASP A 925 30.98 74.52 -64.85
CA ASP A 925 31.06 75.86 -64.26
C ASP A 925 31.57 76.90 -65.26
N VAL A 926 31.00 78.10 -65.21
CA VAL A 926 31.38 79.21 -66.09
C VAL A 926 32.29 80.17 -65.34
N VAL A 927 33.58 80.09 -65.63
CA VAL A 927 34.63 80.97 -65.10
C VAL A 927 35.49 81.49 -66.25
N THR A 928 35.63 82.81 -66.35
CA THR A 928 36.44 83.49 -67.38
C THR A 928 37.57 84.27 -66.74
N LEU A 929 38.65 84.48 -67.50
CA LEU A 929 39.74 85.38 -67.12
C LEU A 929 39.55 86.71 -67.85
N ASN A 930 39.46 87.80 -67.10
CA ASN A 930 39.17 89.14 -67.61
C ASN A 930 40.32 90.12 -67.26
N GLY A 931 40.36 91.28 -67.95
CA GLY A 931 41.32 92.35 -67.63
C GLY A 931 42.77 92.04 -68.00
N GLY A 932 43.71 92.57 -67.20
CA GLY A 932 45.15 92.36 -67.35
C GLY A 932 45.87 93.26 -68.37
N THR A 933 47.13 93.56 -68.09
CA THR A 933 48.11 94.17 -69.01
C THR A 933 49.28 93.22 -69.21
N ALA A 934 49.97 93.31 -70.35
CA ALA A 934 51.08 92.42 -70.67
C ALA A 934 52.31 93.20 -71.17
N THR A 935 53.50 92.72 -70.81
CA THR A 935 54.77 93.29 -71.24
C THR A 935 55.75 92.22 -71.68
N PHE A 936 56.50 92.50 -72.74
CA PHE A 936 57.69 91.75 -73.11
C PHE A 936 58.80 91.94 -72.07
N SER A 937 59.66 90.93 -71.92
CA SER A 937 60.81 90.94 -71.02
C SER A 937 61.69 92.20 -71.16
N ASP A 938 61.82 92.71 -72.39
CA ASP A 938 62.46 93.98 -72.73
C ASP A 938 61.95 94.47 -74.10
N LYS A 939 62.34 95.68 -74.51
CA LYS A 939 61.85 96.32 -75.75
C LYS A 939 62.53 95.85 -77.05
N ASN A 940 63.60 95.05 -76.99
CA ASN A 940 64.48 94.79 -78.14
C ASN A 940 63.93 93.70 -79.07
N VAL A 941 64.24 93.83 -80.37
CA VAL A 941 63.90 92.87 -81.44
C VAL A 941 64.44 91.47 -81.10
N ALA A 942 63.57 90.48 -81.00
CA ALA A 942 63.91 89.07 -80.84
C ALA A 942 62.65 88.20 -81.05
N ASN A 943 62.86 86.94 -81.39
CA ASN A 943 61.81 85.93 -81.43
C ASN A 943 61.64 85.26 -80.05
N ASN A 944 60.45 84.73 -79.77
CA ASN A 944 60.10 83.98 -78.56
C ASN A 944 60.40 84.71 -77.25
N LYS A 945 60.24 86.03 -77.21
CA LYS A 945 60.42 86.81 -75.99
C LYS A 945 59.32 86.48 -74.99
N THR A 946 59.69 86.25 -73.74
CA THR A 946 58.73 86.05 -72.64
C THR A 946 57.86 87.29 -72.48
N VAL A 947 56.56 87.07 -72.39
CA VAL A 947 55.54 88.06 -72.09
C VAL A 947 54.90 87.72 -70.76
N THR A 948 54.99 88.65 -69.81
CA THR A 948 54.40 88.51 -68.48
C THR A 948 53.17 89.37 -68.38
N GLY A 949 52.07 88.81 -67.88
CA GLY A 949 50.83 89.52 -67.68
C GLY A 949 50.51 89.71 -66.20
N THR A 950 49.97 90.87 -65.83
CA THR A 950 49.55 91.19 -64.46
C THR A 950 48.17 91.85 -64.45
N GLY A 951 47.48 91.84 -63.31
CA GLY A 951 46.19 92.54 -63.14
C GLY A 951 44.98 91.83 -63.74
N PHE A 952 45.02 90.50 -63.89
CA PHE A 952 43.85 89.72 -64.32
C PHE A 952 42.90 89.48 -63.15
N THR A 953 41.61 89.34 -63.47
CA THR A 953 40.55 89.00 -62.51
C THR A 953 39.68 87.87 -63.05
N LEU A 954 39.03 87.11 -62.15
CA LEU A 954 38.03 86.12 -62.56
C LEU A 954 36.68 86.80 -62.79
N GLY A 955 35.96 86.34 -63.82
CA GLY A 955 34.57 86.66 -64.08
C GLY A 955 33.75 85.41 -64.41
N GLY A 956 32.46 85.58 -64.68
CA GLY A 956 31.53 84.47 -64.91
C GLY A 956 30.68 84.14 -63.68
N ALA A 957 29.60 83.38 -63.90
CA ALA A 957 28.58 83.11 -62.89
C ALA A 957 29.11 82.34 -61.67
N ASN A 958 30.14 81.51 -61.86
CA ASN A 958 30.71 80.67 -60.82
C ASN A 958 32.01 81.23 -60.23
N ALA A 959 32.47 82.42 -60.66
CA ALA A 959 33.77 82.96 -60.28
C ALA A 959 33.98 83.07 -58.75
N GLY A 960 32.92 83.33 -57.99
CA GLY A 960 32.97 83.42 -56.52
C GLY A 960 33.34 82.10 -55.82
N ASN A 961 33.30 80.96 -56.52
CA ASN A 961 33.74 79.67 -55.98
C ASN A 961 35.22 79.35 -56.25
N TYR A 962 35.91 80.23 -56.97
CA TYR A 962 37.30 80.05 -57.40
C TYR A 962 38.16 81.23 -56.98
N GLN A 963 39.46 81.00 -56.90
CA GLN A 963 40.45 82.05 -56.68
C GLN A 963 41.52 81.98 -57.77
N LEU A 964 41.92 83.12 -58.31
CA LEU A 964 42.99 83.15 -59.31
C LEU A 964 44.32 82.91 -58.61
N GLY A 965 44.99 81.81 -58.94
CA GLY A 965 46.32 81.50 -58.43
C GLY A 965 47.40 82.25 -59.20
N THR A 966 47.93 81.62 -60.24
CA THR A 966 48.92 82.21 -61.14
C THR A 966 48.32 82.43 -62.52
N VAL A 967 48.89 83.38 -63.25
CA VAL A 967 48.66 83.52 -64.70
C VAL A 967 49.95 83.16 -65.41
N ALA A 968 49.89 82.14 -66.27
CA ALA A 968 51.06 81.66 -67.01
C ALA A 968 51.61 82.76 -67.94
N THR A 969 52.93 82.84 -68.04
CA THR A 969 53.60 83.65 -69.06
C THR A 969 53.40 83.02 -70.44
N THR A 970 53.49 83.83 -71.48
CA THR A 970 53.48 83.38 -72.89
C THR A 970 54.70 83.93 -73.61
N THR A 971 54.87 83.64 -74.89
CA THR A 971 55.91 84.23 -75.73
C THR A 971 55.33 84.99 -76.90
N GLY A 972 56.07 85.99 -77.41
CA GLY A 972 55.78 86.69 -78.67
C GLY A 972 57.06 87.22 -79.31
N ASN A 973 56.96 87.69 -80.55
CA ASN A 973 58.08 88.20 -81.33
C ASN A 973 58.01 89.72 -81.44
N ILE A 974 59.16 90.39 -81.27
CA ILE A 974 59.35 91.78 -81.68
C ILE A 974 60.20 91.76 -82.95
N THR A 975 59.66 92.15 -84.10
CA THR A 975 60.38 92.20 -85.37
C THR A 975 61.00 93.58 -85.61
N ALA A 976 62.07 93.65 -86.39
CA ALA A 976 62.71 94.93 -86.72
C ALA A 976 61.75 95.86 -87.47
N LYS A 977 61.84 97.16 -87.17
CA LYS A 977 61.15 98.20 -87.95
C LYS A 977 62.00 98.55 -89.16
N ASN A 978 61.45 98.42 -90.37
CA ASN A 978 62.18 98.80 -91.59
C ASN A 978 62.53 100.29 -91.56
N LEU A 979 63.83 100.62 -91.72
CA LEU A 979 64.31 101.98 -91.87
C LEU A 979 64.36 102.34 -93.36
N THR A 980 63.72 103.44 -93.74
CA THR A 980 63.83 104.00 -95.10
C THR A 980 64.94 105.04 -95.10
N ILE A 981 65.99 104.85 -95.89
CA ILE A 981 67.07 105.85 -96.04
C ILE A 981 66.73 106.72 -97.26
N SER A 982 66.49 108.01 -97.05
CA SER A 982 66.35 109.00 -98.13
C SER A 982 67.59 109.89 -98.20
N GLY A 983 68.46 109.66 -99.19
CA GLY A 983 69.49 110.60 -99.63
C GLY A 983 70.89 109.99 -99.80
N ALA A 984 71.33 109.81 -101.06
CA ALA A 984 72.74 109.69 -101.40
C ALA A 984 73.06 110.74 -102.48
N VAL A 985 73.94 111.69 -102.17
CA VAL A 985 74.64 112.50 -103.17
C VAL A 985 75.87 111.67 -103.57
N ALA A 986 76.11 111.54 -104.88
CA ALA A 986 77.21 110.78 -105.47
C ALA A 986 78.60 111.24 -105.03
#